data_AF-A0A978SR36-F1
#
_entry.id   AF-A0A978SR36-F1
#
_cell.length_a   1.000
_cell.length_b   1.000
_cell.length_c   1.000
_cell.angle_alpha   90.00
_cell.angle_beta   90.00
_cell.angle_gamma   90.00
#
_symmetry.space_group_name_H-M   'P 1'
#
loop_
_entity.id
_entity.type
_entity.pdbx_description
1 polymer ?
#
loop_
_entity_poly.entity_id
_entity_poly.type
_entity_poly.pdbx_seq_one_letter_code
_entity_poly.pdbx_strand_id
1 'polypeptide(L)'
;MRVPKFIWVLMISLLLVINLGFPHDAIAQTAAIPVVEQTSGGSKLLEPNWEKLTFGNLPPIESSGSIPPIPEAKFKGLDWQAGQTPDEFLSLGSIDELGLQKLNIKDIEAITQQKLEQVQLPELPLIGKQSLSDLVKGIPGLEDFNVSEVLPIAQLIKENQTLLSQSFEAISNLKIGEALAKVPEIQELKLETLIDPTKFGLKDIPGLPEAPLENFEGWENELIAQVPGLSGVPIPMAPGFPFSGMGGMMMRIDAVWSKAEGADQSSSPKFSMSGSKRHGFKVPCLEYDCAYGEFDDIENVGKSARGATEGQRWYSGKYQEVDGEGRNFGKAINGGKEPVGRFIEPFPLKVVLWEPDEQTDTVTFAFFARFCWSTFGVKHCSPYFIGPIPFIKMKVNDLMLVGLLDTKTTQKSSIPTGASSNTTNSDPELQSLNAASKIPGFNCFQPTNAGENIIDMDGFATAIASVESLGSGGYGAIGVPTCDGAGNCGTALGAFQFMSYNPQAVSLIEARPGGVNWLKQVSNGYTPTQDEVMTYFPPMDQELAFRNSLTEYIEKAQTEIDPTTAQTFTGNRLLERAAQMHYGGMNAQIDGTATDALGKLSIQNYGSKVASAYADGGSTCPTPTTQTAAPGQQPPDPTPTTQQNPSSNTKDLGKDGGKVSQVSQPSASLGNSTSPGAELNPAKPTASSTPSTPSTPSKSIPQRIYEATMQLKGMSTKMGPGGGKVACAWVVNKILVQAGFAPVGVNPNYVPSFVDSLCKGRGQKISLQNAMPGDIIIAKGQEHIGICLNKGCTQVLSNSSKQQSFKWVSNAQFGGYYDASPNQPKLEEVYRLAK
;
A
#
# COMPACT_ATOMS: atom_id res chain seq x y z
N MET A 1 54.38 -24.70 37.99
CA MET A 1 53.38 -23.65 38.35
C MET A 1 51.97 -24.16 38.08
N ARG A 2 50.93 -23.53 38.64
CA ARG A 2 49.52 -23.85 38.37
C ARG A 2 48.83 -22.65 37.70
N VAL A 3 48.12 -22.89 36.60
CA VAL A 3 47.19 -21.93 35.99
C VAL A 3 45.79 -22.21 36.57
N PRO A 4 44.97 -21.19 36.93
CA PRO A 4 43.74 -21.40 37.69
C PRO A 4 42.61 -22.03 36.87
N LYS A 5 41.79 -22.87 37.53
CA LYS A 5 40.68 -23.64 36.92
C LYS A 5 39.46 -22.82 36.44
N PHE A 6 39.53 -21.48 36.47
CA PHE A 6 38.35 -20.63 36.35
C PHE A 6 37.77 -20.51 34.92
N ILE A 7 38.56 -20.80 33.89
CA ILE A 7 38.14 -20.63 32.48
C ILE A 7 37.26 -21.80 31.98
N TRP A 8 37.39 -23.00 32.55
CA TRP A 8 36.65 -24.19 32.10
C TRP A 8 35.18 -24.23 32.54
N VAL A 9 34.81 -23.54 33.63
CA VAL A 9 33.43 -23.53 34.13
C VAL A 9 32.52 -22.67 33.24
N LEU A 10 33.03 -21.54 32.74
CA LEU A 10 32.28 -20.64 31.86
C LEU A 10 31.91 -21.25 30.50
N MET A 11 32.78 -22.10 29.94
CA MET A 11 32.52 -22.82 28.67
C MET A 11 31.43 -23.89 28.80
N ILE A 12 31.30 -24.53 29.97
CA ILE A 12 30.29 -25.57 30.20
C ILE A 12 28.92 -24.94 30.52
N SER A 13 28.89 -23.84 31.26
CA SER A 13 27.63 -23.10 31.53
C SER A 13 26.98 -22.54 30.26
N LEU A 14 27.76 -22.19 29.24
CA LEU A 14 27.23 -21.67 27.97
C LEU A 14 26.60 -22.77 27.09
N LEU A 15 26.91 -24.04 27.34
CA LEU A 15 26.40 -25.20 26.58
C LEU A 15 25.18 -25.89 27.25
N LEU A 16 24.74 -25.44 28.42
CA LEU A 16 23.64 -26.07 29.17
C LEU A 16 22.32 -25.26 29.19
N VAL A 17 22.26 -24.11 28.51
CA VAL A 17 21.07 -23.22 28.51
C VAL A 17 20.20 -23.43 27.25
N ILE A 18 20.71 -24.10 26.21
CA ILE A 18 20.04 -24.28 24.90
C ILE A 18 19.14 -25.54 24.89
N ASN A 19 18.52 -25.88 26.02
CA ASN A 19 17.61 -27.03 26.14
C ASN A 19 16.45 -26.79 27.14
N LEU A 20 16.06 -25.54 27.35
CA LEU A 20 14.70 -25.22 27.75
C LEU A 20 13.85 -25.16 26.47
N GLY A 21 12.97 -26.13 26.32
CA GLY A 21 12.13 -26.25 25.13
C GLY A 21 11.07 -25.16 25.07
N PHE A 22 11.37 -24.06 24.38
CA PHE A 22 10.32 -23.31 23.69
C PHE A 22 9.62 -24.28 22.73
N PRO A 23 8.27 -24.34 22.71
CA PRO A 23 7.56 -25.16 21.73
C PRO A 23 8.01 -24.72 20.33
N HIS A 24 8.56 -25.66 19.57
CA HIS A 24 8.98 -25.40 18.19
C HIS A 24 7.78 -25.00 17.36
N ASP A 25 8.06 -24.23 16.30
CA ASP A 25 7.12 -23.60 15.40
C ASP A 25 5.89 -24.46 15.14
N ALA A 26 4.79 -24.10 15.82
CA ALA A 26 3.46 -24.48 15.39
C ALA A 26 3.20 -23.72 14.09
N ILE A 27 3.62 -24.33 12.97
CA ILE A 27 3.29 -23.86 11.62
C ILE A 27 1.79 -23.59 11.63
N ALA A 28 1.41 -22.32 11.42
CA ALA A 28 0.03 -21.88 11.52
C ALA A 28 -0.78 -22.50 10.37
N GLN A 29 -1.24 -23.72 10.59
CA GLN A 29 -2.09 -24.47 9.69
C GLN A 29 -3.31 -23.58 9.41
N THR A 30 -3.39 -23.05 8.19
CA THR A 30 -4.29 -21.95 7.88
C THR A 30 -5.71 -22.37 8.19
N ALA A 31 -6.28 -21.80 9.26
CA ALA A 31 -7.54 -22.24 9.81
C ALA A 31 -8.67 -21.93 8.82
N ALA A 32 -8.97 -22.88 7.94
CA ALA A 32 -10.05 -22.74 6.98
C ALA A 32 -11.37 -22.64 7.76
N ILE A 33 -12.14 -21.58 7.49
CA ILE A 33 -13.46 -21.40 8.09
C ILE A 33 -14.29 -22.65 7.81
N PRO A 34 -15.00 -23.20 8.82
CA PRO A 34 -15.86 -24.34 8.60
C PRO A 34 -16.97 -23.92 7.63
N VAL A 35 -17.02 -24.49 6.43
CA VAL A 35 -18.03 -24.22 5.40
C VAL A 35 -18.96 -25.42 5.26
N VAL A 36 -20.25 -25.15 5.06
CA VAL A 36 -21.24 -26.13 4.60
C VAL A 36 -21.35 -25.99 3.08
N GLU A 37 -20.91 -27.02 2.36
CA GLU A 37 -21.13 -27.10 0.92
C GLU A 37 -22.53 -27.67 0.64
N GLN A 38 -23.36 -26.91 -0.08
CA GLN A 38 -24.60 -27.42 -0.66
C GLN A 38 -24.58 -27.28 -2.18
N THR A 39 -25.29 -28.16 -2.88
CA THR A 39 -25.44 -28.10 -4.33
C THR A 39 -26.91 -27.99 -4.71
N SER A 40 -27.25 -26.97 -5.50
CA SER A 40 -28.61 -26.72 -5.98
C SER A 40 -28.55 -26.13 -7.39
N GLY A 41 -29.38 -26.64 -8.30
CA GLY A 41 -29.43 -26.18 -9.70
C GLY A 41 -28.16 -26.38 -10.54
N GLY A 42 -27.08 -26.92 -9.97
CA GLY A 42 -25.74 -26.99 -10.58
C GLY A 42 -24.74 -25.97 -10.02
N SER A 43 -25.19 -24.97 -9.25
CA SER A 43 -24.33 -24.06 -8.51
C SER A 43 -23.88 -24.63 -7.17
N LYS A 44 -22.70 -24.19 -6.72
CA LYS A 44 -22.16 -24.48 -5.40
C LYS A 44 -22.53 -23.34 -4.43
N LEU A 45 -23.22 -23.69 -3.36
CA LEU A 45 -23.40 -22.82 -2.20
C LEU A 45 -22.26 -23.08 -1.22
N LEU A 46 -21.51 -22.03 -0.90
CA LEU A 46 -20.45 -22.02 0.10
C LEU A 46 -20.92 -21.17 1.29
N GLU A 47 -21.67 -21.77 2.21
CA GLU A 47 -22.15 -21.06 3.40
C GLU A 47 -21.24 -21.31 4.61
N PRO A 48 -20.82 -20.28 5.37
CA PRO A 48 -20.14 -20.51 6.64
C PRO A 48 -21.01 -21.36 7.59
N ASN A 49 -20.40 -22.32 8.27
CA ASN A 49 -21.05 -23.06 9.33
C ASN A 49 -21.14 -22.17 10.58
N TRP A 50 -22.15 -21.28 10.59
CA TRP A 50 -22.34 -20.28 11.63
C TRP A 50 -22.40 -20.90 13.04
N GLU A 51 -22.99 -22.09 13.18
CA GLU A 51 -23.07 -22.85 14.45
C GLU A 51 -21.70 -23.18 15.06
N LYS A 52 -20.64 -23.21 14.24
CA LYS A 52 -19.27 -23.53 14.64
C LYS A 52 -18.31 -22.34 14.60
N LEU A 53 -18.76 -21.17 14.13
CA LEU A 53 -17.90 -20.01 13.96
C LEU A 53 -17.74 -19.25 15.29
N THR A 54 -16.52 -19.20 15.82
CA THR A 54 -16.16 -18.51 17.07
C THR A 54 -15.05 -17.49 16.81
N PHE A 55 -14.83 -16.54 17.73
CA PHE A 55 -13.74 -15.57 17.53
C PHE A 55 -12.34 -16.21 17.58
N GLY A 56 -12.16 -17.27 18.36
CA GLY A 56 -10.92 -18.06 18.42
C GLY A 56 -10.74 -19.14 17.35
N ASN A 57 -11.65 -19.23 16.36
CA ASN A 57 -11.47 -20.10 15.19
C ASN A 57 -11.69 -19.41 13.84
N LEU A 58 -11.91 -18.10 13.85
CA LEU A 58 -11.73 -17.26 12.67
C LEU A 58 -10.25 -17.28 12.22
N PRO A 59 -9.96 -17.12 10.91
CA PRO A 59 -8.59 -17.13 10.42
C PRO A 59 -7.77 -15.98 11.02
N PRO A 60 -6.44 -16.15 11.17
CA PRO A 60 -5.59 -15.11 11.70
C PRO A 60 -5.48 -13.91 10.74
N ILE A 61 -5.32 -12.70 11.30
CA ILE A 61 -5.18 -11.46 10.54
C ILE A 61 -3.90 -11.46 9.68
N GLU A 62 -3.96 -10.99 8.44
CA GLU A 62 -2.79 -10.99 7.52
C GLU A 62 -1.82 -9.82 7.75
N SER A 63 -2.26 -8.80 8.48
CA SER A 63 -1.54 -7.53 8.66
C SER A 63 -1.27 -7.22 10.14
N SER A 64 -0.06 -6.77 10.44
CA SER A 64 0.24 -6.09 11.71
C SER A 64 -0.20 -4.63 11.65
N GLY A 65 -0.53 -4.05 12.80
CA GLY A 65 -0.82 -2.62 12.92
C GLY A 65 -0.76 -2.13 14.37
N SER A 66 -0.73 -0.81 14.51
CA SER A 66 -0.62 -0.15 15.82
C SER A 66 -1.38 1.17 15.85
N ILE A 67 -1.90 1.49 17.02
CA ILE A 67 -2.60 2.74 17.31
C ILE A 67 -2.00 3.29 18.61
N PRO A 68 -1.34 4.46 18.57
CA PRO A 68 -0.73 5.01 19.76
C PRO A 68 -1.78 5.36 20.83
N PRO A 69 -1.39 5.43 22.12
CA PRO A 69 -2.26 5.93 23.18
C PRO A 69 -2.82 7.31 22.85
N ILE A 70 -4.07 7.58 23.25
CA ILE A 70 -4.71 8.90 23.14
C ILE A 70 -5.04 9.36 24.57
N PRO A 71 -4.13 10.09 25.24
CA PRO A 71 -4.26 10.45 26.66
C PRO A 71 -5.55 11.21 26.98
N GLU A 72 -5.97 12.13 26.11
CA GLU A 72 -7.18 12.94 26.24
C GLU A 72 -8.46 12.09 26.23
N ALA A 73 -8.39 10.91 25.61
CA ALA A 73 -9.47 9.94 25.53
C ALA A 73 -9.29 8.76 26.51
N LYS A 74 -8.29 8.79 27.39
CA LYS A 74 -7.82 7.66 28.25
C LYS A 74 -7.54 6.35 27.48
N PHE A 75 -7.35 6.40 26.16
CA PHE A 75 -7.09 5.22 25.36
C PHE A 75 -5.64 4.77 25.54
N LYS A 76 -5.43 3.51 25.92
CA LYS A 76 -4.09 2.95 26.21
C LYS A 76 -3.26 2.60 24.96
N GLY A 77 -3.84 2.71 23.77
CA GLY A 77 -3.27 2.16 22.54
C GLY A 77 -3.88 0.79 22.21
N LEU A 78 -3.66 0.34 20.97
CA LEU A 78 -3.98 -1.02 20.51
C LEU A 78 -2.95 -1.42 19.47
N ASP A 79 -2.29 -2.55 19.70
CA ASP A 79 -1.33 -3.17 18.79
C ASP A 79 -1.87 -4.56 18.41
N TRP A 80 -1.72 -4.95 17.14
CA TRP A 80 -2.02 -6.30 16.67
C TRP A 80 -0.96 -6.76 15.67
N GLN A 81 -0.76 -8.06 15.57
CA GLN A 81 0.25 -8.66 14.68
C GLN A 81 -0.37 -9.60 13.67
N ALA A 82 0.21 -9.64 12.46
CA ALA A 82 -0.10 -10.68 11.49
C ALA A 82 0.12 -12.07 12.12
N GLY A 83 -0.84 -12.98 11.93
CA GLY A 83 -0.85 -14.29 12.58
C GLY A 83 -1.74 -14.39 13.83
N GLN A 84 -2.24 -13.29 14.40
CA GLN A 84 -3.14 -13.33 15.55
C GLN A 84 -4.60 -13.61 15.17
N THR A 85 -5.34 -14.37 16.00
CA THR A 85 -6.78 -14.59 15.80
C THR A 85 -7.61 -13.41 16.35
N PRO A 86 -8.83 -13.17 15.84
CA PRO A 86 -9.65 -12.01 16.24
C PRO A 86 -9.95 -11.89 17.73
N ASP A 87 -9.95 -12.99 18.50
CA ASP A 87 -10.12 -12.96 19.94
C ASP A 87 -8.91 -12.40 20.71
N GLU A 88 -7.71 -12.44 20.12
CA GLU A 88 -6.47 -11.91 20.72
C GLU A 88 -6.32 -10.38 20.59
N PHE A 89 -7.08 -9.73 19.71
CA PHE A 89 -6.98 -8.27 19.49
C PHE A 89 -8.33 -7.51 19.50
N LEU A 90 -9.48 -8.20 19.48
CA LEU A 90 -10.77 -7.55 19.67
C LEU A 90 -11.17 -7.56 21.15
N SER A 91 -11.60 -6.39 21.63
CA SER A 91 -12.19 -6.23 22.96
C SER A 91 -13.71 -6.42 22.96
N LEU A 92 -14.27 -6.75 24.11
CA LEU A 92 -15.73 -6.84 24.31
C LEU A 92 -16.45 -5.56 23.83
N GLY A 93 -15.91 -4.38 24.15
CA GLY A 93 -16.49 -3.09 23.77
C GLY A 93 -16.49 -2.80 22.26
N SER A 94 -15.62 -3.49 21.51
CA SER A 94 -15.49 -3.35 20.05
C SER A 94 -16.63 -4.07 19.30
N ILE A 95 -17.13 -5.16 19.88
CA ILE A 95 -18.20 -6.04 19.35
C ILE A 95 -19.43 -6.09 20.27
N ASP A 96 -19.62 -5.11 21.14
CA ASP A 96 -20.69 -5.04 22.14
C ASP A 96 -22.12 -5.09 21.57
N GLU A 97 -22.27 -4.81 20.29
CA GLU A 97 -23.48 -5.00 19.49
C GLU A 97 -23.93 -6.49 19.47
N LEU A 98 -23.01 -7.46 19.66
CA LEU A 98 -23.33 -8.88 19.90
C LEU A 98 -23.74 -9.19 21.35
N GLY A 99 -23.52 -8.30 22.31
CA GLY A 99 -23.92 -8.52 23.70
C GLY A 99 -23.14 -9.61 24.45
N LEU A 100 -21.94 -10.02 24.02
CA LEU A 100 -21.13 -11.03 24.74
C LEU A 100 -20.81 -10.62 26.18
N GLN A 101 -20.69 -9.31 26.45
CA GLN A 101 -20.50 -8.76 27.79
C GLN A 101 -21.67 -9.04 28.76
N LYS A 102 -22.83 -9.48 28.26
CA LYS A 102 -24.01 -9.83 29.07
C LYS A 102 -23.94 -11.25 29.63
N LEU A 103 -23.04 -12.07 29.08
CA LEU A 103 -22.75 -13.40 29.61
C LEU A 103 -22.00 -13.26 30.94
N ASN A 104 -22.27 -14.17 31.85
CA ASN A 104 -21.41 -14.47 32.99
C ASN A 104 -20.58 -15.76 32.70
N ILE A 105 -19.71 -16.15 33.64
CA ILE A 105 -18.84 -17.33 33.46
C ILE A 105 -19.65 -18.63 33.36
N LYS A 106 -20.77 -18.72 34.09
CA LYS A 106 -21.68 -19.87 34.09
C LYS A 106 -22.43 -20.04 32.77
N ASP A 107 -22.78 -18.93 32.10
CA ASP A 107 -23.38 -18.95 30.76
C ASP A 107 -22.35 -19.42 29.73
N ILE A 108 -21.09 -18.96 29.82
CA ILE A 108 -20.00 -19.39 28.94
C ILE A 108 -19.69 -20.88 29.13
N GLU A 109 -19.65 -21.37 30.37
CA GLU A 109 -19.53 -22.80 30.72
C GLU A 109 -20.69 -23.62 30.13
N ALA A 110 -21.94 -23.14 30.23
CA ALA A 110 -23.11 -23.81 29.68
C ALA A 110 -23.12 -23.85 28.13
N ILE A 111 -22.68 -22.77 27.46
CA ILE A 111 -22.61 -22.67 25.99
C ILE A 111 -21.47 -23.53 25.44
N THR A 112 -20.27 -23.41 26.01
CA THR A 112 -19.05 -24.05 25.49
C THR A 112 -18.84 -25.48 25.98
N GLN A 113 -19.58 -25.90 27.02
CA GLN A 113 -19.42 -27.18 27.72
C GLN A 113 -18.03 -27.36 28.37
N GLN A 114 -17.26 -26.28 28.50
CA GLN A 114 -15.96 -26.25 29.17
C GLN A 114 -16.15 -26.09 30.68
N LYS A 115 -15.39 -26.85 31.47
CA LYS A 115 -15.45 -26.77 32.94
C LYS A 115 -14.66 -25.57 33.46
N LEU A 116 -15.35 -24.47 33.74
CA LEU A 116 -14.75 -23.23 34.23
C LEU A 116 -14.66 -23.19 35.78
N GLU A 117 -15.21 -24.20 36.45
CA GLU A 117 -15.10 -24.47 37.91
C GLU A 117 -13.66 -24.45 38.49
N GLN A 118 -12.62 -24.47 37.66
CA GLN A 118 -11.20 -24.56 38.06
C GLN A 118 -10.35 -23.34 37.67
N VAL A 119 -10.93 -22.37 36.97
CA VAL A 119 -10.25 -21.14 36.50
C VAL A 119 -9.77 -20.31 37.69
N GLN A 120 -8.50 -19.94 37.67
CA GLN A 120 -7.85 -19.12 38.70
C GLN A 120 -8.17 -17.63 38.50
N LEU A 121 -8.11 -16.86 39.59
CA LEU A 121 -8.38 -15.42 39.60
C LEU A 121 -7.53 -14.60 38.59
N PRO A 122 -6.25 -14.92 38.31
CA PRO A 122 -5.47 -14.22 37.28
C PRO A 122 -5.90 -14.49 35.84
N GLU A 123 -6.63 -15.58 35.57
CA GLU A 123 -7.07 -15.95 34.22
C GLU A 123 -8.23 -15.08 33.71
N LEU A 124 -8.87 -14.29 34.58
CA LEU A 124 -9.84 -13.26 34.23
C LEU A 124 -9.37 -11.88 34.75
N PRO A 125 -8.44 -11.21 34.05
CA PRO A 125 -7.78 -10.01 34.57
C PRO A 125 -8.76 -8.85 34.84
N LEU A 126 -9.92 -8.82 34.18
CA LEU A 126 -11.03 -7.89 34.45
C LEU A 126 -11.38 -7.79 35.94
N ILE A 127 -11.43 -8.93 36.65
CA ILE A 127 -11.79 -8.99 38.07
C ILE A 127 -10.62 -8.55 38.96
N GLY A 128 -9.38 -8.90 38.58
CA GLY A 128 -8.18 -8.42 39.26
C GLY A 128 -8.11 -6.88 39.35
N LYS A 129 -8.52 -6.20 38.28
CA LYS A 129 -8.48 -4.74 38.11
C LYS A 129 -9.53 -3.98 38.94
N GLN A 130 -10.55 -4.64 39.50
CA GLN A 130 -11.62 -3.97 40.24
C GLN A 130 -11.16 -3.53 41.64
N SER A 131 -11.68 -2.40 42.13
CA SER A 131 -11.60 -2.07 43.57
C SER A 131 -12.57 -2.95 44.36
N LEU A 132 -12.38 -3.12 45.68
CA LEU A 132 -13.36 -3.81 46.52
C LEU A 132 -14.72 -3.10 46.54
N SER A 133 -14.74 -1.77 46.36
CA SER A 133 -15.97 -0.99 46.20
C SER A 133 -16.71 -1.38 44.92
N ASP A 134 -16.00 -1.52 43.80
CA ASP A 134 -16.60 -1.82 42.48
C ASP A 134 -16.94 -3.31 42.32
N LEU A 135 -16.13 -4.19 42.90
CA LEU A 135 -16.39 -5.63 42.98
C LEU A 135 -17.73 -5.93 43.68
N VAL A 136 -18.04 -5.20 44.75
CA VAL A 136 -19.32 -5.31 45.47
C VAL A 136 -20.49 -4.74 44.66
N LYS A 137 -20.31 -3.62 43.96
CA LYS A 137 -21.34 -3.08 43.04
C LYS A 137 -21.63 -4.06 41.89
N GLY A 138 -20.59 -4.75 41.41
CA GLY A 138 -20.68 -5.65 40.26
C GLY A 138 -21.24 -7.04 40.57
N ILE A 139 -21.16 -7.51 41.82
CA ILE A 139 -21.57 -8.85 42.23
C ILE A 139 -22.75 -8.76 43.22
N PRO A 140 -24.00 -9.01 42.77
CA PRO A 140 -25.19 -8.91 43.62
C PRO A 140 -25.10 -9.78 44.88
N GLY A 141 -25.26 -9.16 46.05
CA GLY A 141 -25.24 -9.84 47.35
C GLY A 141 -23.84 -10.11 47.92
N LEU A 142 -22.75 -9.70 47.27
CA LEU A 142 -21.40 -9.86 47.84
C LEU A 142 -21.23 -9.06 49.15
N GLU A 143 -21.93 -7.92 49.28
CA GLU A 143 -21.98 -7.12 50.50
C GLU A 143 -22.50 -7.87 51.73
N ASP A 144 -23.36 -8.88 51.55
CA ASP A 144 -23.99 -9.70 52.61
C ASP A 144 -23.11 -10.84 53.13
N PHE A 145 -21.91 -11.05 52.58
CA PHE A 145 -20.94 -12.00 53.13
C PHE A 145 -20.07 -11.34 54.21
N ASN A 146 -19.62 -12.11 55.19
CA ASN A 146 -18.64 -11.63 56.16
C ASN A 146 -17.26 -11.53 55.50
N VAL A 147 -16.44 -10.56 55.89
CA VAL A 147 -15.08 -10.36 55.34
C VAL A 147 -14.21 -11.63 55.41
N SER A 148 -14.39 -12.46 56.44
CA SER A 148 -13.67 -13.73 56.62
C SER A 148 -14.20 -14.92 55.80
N GLU A 149 -15.40 -14.83 55.21
CA GLU A 149 -16.01 -15.89 54.41
C GLU A 149 -15.53 -15.88 52.95
N VAL A 150 -15.15 -14.71 52.43
CA VAL A 150 -14.67 -14.53 51.06
C VAL A 150 -13.13 -14.53 51.05
N LEU A 151 -12.54 -15.71 50.83
CA LEU A 151 -11.10 -15.94 51.05
C LEU A 151 -10.15 -14.96 50.32
N PRO A 152 -10.38 -14.57 49.04
CA PRO A 152 -9.50 -13.62 48.35
C PRO A 152 -9.53 -12.22 49.00
N ILE A 153 -10.71 -11.75 49.40
CA ILE A 153 -10.91 -10.45 50.07
C ILE A 153 -10.29 -10.50 51.48
N ALA A 154 -10.50 -11.60 52.21
CA ALA A 154 -9.90 -11.84 53.51
C ALA A 154 -8.37 -11.81 53.47
N GLN A 155 -7.77 -12.35 52.40
CA GLN A 155 -6.32 -12.35 52.21
C GLN A 155 -5.78 -10.98 51.80
N LEU A 156 -6.45 -10.30 50.86
CA LEU A 156 -6.08 -8.97 50.38
C LEU A 156 -5.98 -7.95 51.53
N ILE A 157 -6.95 -7.99 52.46
CA ILE A 157 -6.98 -7.12 53.64
C ILE A 157 -5.86 -7.47 54.65
N LYS A 158 -5.52 -8.77 54.82
CA LYS A 158 -4.39 -9.18 55.69
C LYS A 158 -3.03 -8.77 55.14
N GLU A 159 -2.84 -8.89 53.82
CA GLU A 159 -1.58 -8.52 53.16
C GLU A 159 -1.36 -7.00 53.20
N ASN A 160 -2.44 -6.21 53.14
CA ASN A 160 -2.40 -4.75 53.23
C ASN A 160 -2.59 -4.18 54.66
N GLN A 161 -2.65 -5.03 55.71
CA GLN A 161 -3.02 -4.62 57.08
C GLN A 161 -2.17 -3.49 57.68
N THR A 162 -0.94 -3.31 57.21
CA THR A 162 -0.01 -2.25 57.64
C THR A 162 -0.37 -0.86 57.11
N LEU A 163 -1.34 -0.77 56.19
CA LEU A 163 -1.82 0.45 55.55
C LEU A 163 -3.21 0.88 56.05
N LEU A 164 -3.85 0.11 56.95
CA LEU A 164 -5.23 0.29 57.39
C LEU A 164 -5.33 0.88 58.80
N SER A 165 -6.33 1.74 59.06
CA SER A 165 -6.61 2.27 60.40
C SER A 165 -7.16 1.25 61.41
N GLN A 166 -7.53 0.04 60.96
CA GLN A 166 -8.06 -1.04 61.80
C GLN A 166 -7.46 -2.38 61.37
N SER A 167 -7.20 -3.27 62.34
CA SER A 167 -6.65 -4.61 62.05
C SER A 167 -7.71 -5.52 61.41
N PHE A 168 -7.24 -6.58 60.74
CA PHE A 168 -8.13 -7.57 60.11
C PHE A 168 -9.16 -8.14 61.10
N GLU A 169 -8.76 -8.44 62.32
CA GLU A 169 -9.63 -9.02 63.37
C GLU A 169 -10.80 -8.09 63.73
N ALA A 170 -10.61 -6.78 63.64
CA ALA A 170 -11.62 -5.77 63.98
C ALA A 170 -12.71 -5.58 62.90
N ILE A 171 -12.54 -6.21 61.73
CA ILE A 171 -13.49 -6.19 60.60
C ILE A 171 -13.82 -7.57 60.02
N SER A 172 -13.09 -8.62 60.37
CA SER A 172 -13.22 -9.98 59.81
C SER A 172 -14.62 -10.61 59.96
N ASN A 173 -15.36 -10.25 61.01
CA ASN A 173 -16.71 -10.72 61.29
C ASN A 173 -17.81 -9.72 60.88
N LEU A 174 -17.45 -8.59 60.27
CA LEU A 174 -18.41 -7.64 59.70
C LEU A 174 -18.80 -8.07 58.29
N LYS A 175 -19.97 -7.59 57.85
CA LYS A 175 -20.36 -7.67 56.45
C LYS A 175 -19.42 -6.86 55.58
N ILE A 176 -19.19 -7.28 54.34
CA ILE A 176 -18.26 -6.58 53.43
C ILE A 176 -18.73 -5.13 53.20
N GLY A 177 -20.05 -4.90 53.07
CA GLY A 177 -20.61 -3.54 53.00
C GLY A 177 -20.37 -2.71 54.27
N GLU A 178 -20.49 -3.30 55.46
CA GLU A 178 -20.17 -2.64 56.74
C GLU A 178 -18.68 -2.32 56.87
N ALA A 179 -17.81 -3.25 56.45
CA ALA A 179 -16.35 -3.09 56.50
C ALA A 179 -15.89 -1.97 55.56
N LEU A 180 -16.42 -1.90 54.34
CA LEU A 180 -16.16 -0.82 53.39
C LEU A 180 -16.59 0.55 53.95
N ALA A 181 -17.72 0.62 54.64
CA ALA A 181 -18.20 1.85 55.29
C ALA A 181 -17.37 2.24 56.53
N LYS A 182 -16.80 1.26 57.24
CA LYS A 182 -16.07 1.45 58.51
C LYS A 182 -14.56 1.70 58.33
N VAL A 183 -13.97 1.24 57.21
CA VAL A 183 -12.55 1.37 56.85
C VAL A 183 -12.46 1.83 55.39
N PRO A 184 -12.54 3.15 55.10
CA PRO A 184 -12.49 3.67 53.74
C PRO A 184 -11.25 3.23 52.96
N GLU A 185 -10.13 2.94 53.64
CA GLU A 185 -8.87 2.52 53.04
C GLU A 185 -8.95 1.15 52.34
N ILE A 186 -9.91 0.28 52.70
CA ILE A 186 -10.10 -0.98 51.96
C ILE A 186 -10.90 -0.81 50.67
N GLN A 187 -11.60 0.31 50.46
CA GLN A 187 -12.47 0.50 49.28
C GLN A 187 -11.69 0.45 47.97
N GLU A 188 -10.49 1.03 47.95
CA GLU A 188 -9.60 1.15 46.79
C GLU A 188 -8.64 -0.04 46.61
N LEU A 189 -8.65 -1.02 47.52
CA LEU A 189 -7.83 -2.24 47.38
C LEU A 189 -8.32 -3.08 46.19
N LYS A 190 -7.39 -3.72 45.49
CA LYS A 190 -7.68 -4.50 44.27
C LYS A 190 -7.15 -5.91 44.36
N LEU A 191 -7.86 -6.85 43.73
CA LEU A 191 -7.47 -8.26 43.73
C LEU A 191 -6.14 -8.50 42.98
N GLU A 192 -5.78 -7.64 42.02
CA GLU A 192 -4.47 -7.67 41.32
C GLU A 192 -3.26 -7.35 42.22
N THR A 193 -3.45 -6.87 43.46
CA THR A 193 -2.34 -6.60 44.40
C THR A 193 -2.09 -7.70 45.44
N LEU A 194 -2.81 -8.83 45.35
CA LEU A 194 -2.51 -10.04 46.12
C LEU A 194 -1.08 -10.54 45.83
N ILE A 195 -0.37 -11.00 46.86
CA ILE A 195 1.00 -11.54 46.73
C ILE A 195 1.03 -12.83 45.90
N ASP A 196 -0.03 -13.64 45.99
CA ASP A 196 -0.19 -14.84 45.17
C ASP A 196 -1.67 -15.13 44.86
N PRO A 197 -2.22 -14.50 43.81
CA PRO A 197 -3.61 -14.70 43.39
C PRO A 197 -3.87 -16.07 42.75
N THR A 198 -2.83 -16.86 42.42
CA THR A 198 -3.00 -18.22 41.82
C THR A 198 -3.62 -19.22 42.80
N LYS A 199 -3.58 -18.90 44.11
CA LYS A 199 -4.22 -19.70 45.18
C LYS A 199 -5.74 -19.66 45.17
N PHE A 200 -6.38 -18.80 44.38
CA PHE A 200 -7.81 -18.55 44.40
C PHE A 200 -8.46 -18.80 43.03
N GLY A 201 -9.58 -19.50 43.02
CA GLY A 201 -10.44 -19.65 41.84
C GLY A 201 -11.56 -18.62 41.80
N LEU A 202 -12.18 -18.41 40.64
CA LEU A 202 -13.30 -17.45 40.48
C LEU A 202 -14.49 -17.77 41.41
N LYS A 203 -14.72 -19.04 41.71
CA LYS A 203 -15.75 -19.52 42.66
C LYS A 203 -15.50 -19.18 44.12
N ASP A 204 -14.27 -18.79 44.50
CA ASP A 204 -13.94 -18.42 45.87
C ASP A 204 -14.43 -16.99 46.22
N ILE A 205 -15.02 -16.30 45.24
CA ILE A 205 -15.80 -15.07 45.39
C ILE A 205 -17.29 -15.43 45.12
N PRO A 206 -18.14 -15.51 46.16
CA PRO A 206 -19.55 -15.87 46.00
C PRO A 206 -20.28 -14.96 45.02
N GLY A 207 -21.05 -15.53 44.09
CA GLY A 207 -21.83 -14.81 43.08
C GLY A 207 -21.04 -14.27 41.88
N LEU A 208 -19.70 -14.33 41.88
CA LEU A 208 -18.89 -13.93 40.73
C LEU A 208 -19.19 -14.75 39.46
N PRO A 209 -19.35 -16.10 39.51
CA PRO A 209 -19.64 -16.88 38.31
C PRO A 209 -20.98 -16.52 37.63
N GLU A 210 -21.93 -15.97 38.38
CA GLU A 210 -23.24 -15.50 37.92
C GLU A 210 -23.28 -14.02 37.49
N ALA A 211 -22.23 -13.23 37.80
CA ALA A 211 -22.20 -11.80 37.50
C ALA A 211 -21.86 -11.53 36.01
N PRO A 212 -22.72 -10.80 35.25
CA PRO A 212 -22.42 -10.40 33.87
C PRO A 212 -21.13 -9.58 33.76
N LEU A 213 -20.37 -9.79 32.69
CA LEU A 213 -19.11 -9.06 32.46
C LEU A 213 -19.31 -7.53 32.37
N GLU A 214 -20.46 -7.07 31.87
CA GLU A 214 -20.81 -5.64 31.77
C GLU A 214 -21.03 -4.93 33.10
N ASN A 215 -21.06 -5.66 34.22
CA ASN A 215 -21.13 -5.09 35.57
C ASN A 215 -19.80 -4.51 36.08
N PHE A 216 -18.66 -4.87 35.47
CA PHE A 216 -17.32 -4.57 35.98
C PHE A 216 -16.66 -3.37 35.26
N GLU A 217 -15.99 -2.49 35.99
CA GLU A 217 -15.40 -1.29 35.38
C GLU A 217 -14.34 -1.65 34.34
N GLY A 218 -14.47 -1.06 33.15
CA GLY A 218 -13.51 -1.17 32.06
C GLY A 218 -13.66 -2.41 31.17
N TRP A 219 -14.75 -3.20 31.32
CA TRP A 219 -15.04 -4.39 30.50
C TRP A 219 -14.91 -4.13 28.99
N GLU A 220 -15.16 -2.91 28.51
CA GLU A 220 -15.06 -2.56 27.09
C GLU A 220 -13.65 -2.76 26.50
N ASN A 221 -12.64 -2.83 27.36
CA ASN A 221 -11.22 -2.91 27.03
C ASN A 221 -10.65 -4.33 27.26
N GLU A 222 -11.43 -5.25 27.82
CA GLU A 222 -11.00 -6.64 28.00
C GLU A 222 -11.04 -7.38 26.66
N LEU A 223 -9.99 -8.11 26.33
CA LEU A 223 -9.93 -8.93 25.11
C LEU A 223 -10.80 -10.18 25.23
N ILE A 224 -11.32 -10.68 24.12
CA ILE A 224 -12.15 -11.90 24.13
C ILE A 224 -11.34 -13.09 24.67
N ALA A 225 -10.07 -13.22 24.28
CA ALA A 225 -9.14 -14.23 24.79
C ALA A 225 -8.73 -14.04 26.27
N GLN A 226 -9.04 -12.89 26.89
CA GLN A 226 -8.84 -12.63 28.32
C GLN A 226 -10.06 -12.99 29.18
N VAL A 227 -11.14 -13.48 28.57
CA VAL A 227 -12.31 -14.02 29.27
C VAL A 227 -12.32 -15.54 29.10
N PRO A 228 -12.08 -16.34 30.16
CA PRO A 228 -11.99 -17.79 30.08
C PRO A 228 -13.19 -18.44 29.37
N GLY A 229 -12.90 -19.26 28.36
CA GLY A 229 -13.88 -19.94 27.51
C GLY A 229 -14.54 -19.07 26.42
N LEU A 230 -14.51 -17.73 26.52
CA LEU A 230 -15.33 -16.87 25.64
C LEU A 230 -14.94 -16.96 24.15
N SER A 231 -13.66 -17.14 23.83
CA SER A 231 -13.19 -17.41 22.46
C SER A 231 -13.82 -18.64 21.80
N GLY A 232 -14.37 -19.56 22.60
CA GLY A 232 -15.09 -20.76 22.16
C GLY A 232 -16.60 -20.59 22.02
N VAL A 233 -17.18 -19.43 22.35
CA VAL A 233 -18.62 -19.17 22.16
C VAL A 233 -18.92 -18.99 20.66
N PRO A 234 -19.86 -19.76 20.08
CA PRO A 234 -20.30 -19.55 18.70
C PRO A 234 -20.97 -18.19 18.55
N ILE A 235 -20.61 -17.45 17.50
CA ILE A 235 -21.09 -16.09 17.24
C ILE A 235 -22.64 -16.00 17.20
N PRO A 236 -23.39 -16.98 16.65
CA PRO A 236 -24.85 -16.99 16.72
C PRO A 236 -25.44 -17.17 18.12
N MET A 237 -24.68 -17.70 19.09
CA MET A 237 -25.12 -17.88 20.47
C MET A 237 -24.91 -16.63 21.35
N ALA A 238 -24.36 -15.56 20.78
CA ALA A 238 -24.19 -14.29 21.49
C ALA A 238 -25.56 -13.64 21.83
N PRO A 239 -25.79 -13.10 23.05
CA PRO A 239 -27.11 -12.61 23.47
C PRO A 239 -27.76 -11.51 22.61
N GLY A 240 -26.95 -10.77 21.84
CA GLY A 240 -27.41 -9.75 20.89
C GLY A 240 -27.67 -10.26 19.47
N PHE A 241 -27.38 -11.53 19.17
CA PHE A 241 -27.52 -12.09 17.82
C PHE A 241 -28.99 -12.41 17.49
N PRO A 242 -29.62 -11.75 16.49
CA PRO A 242 -30.99 -12.04 16.10
C PRO A 242 -31.06 -13.35 15.30
N PHE A 243 -31.40 -14.45 15.97
CA PHE A 243 -31.69 -15.75 15.35
C PHE A 243 -32.74 -15.70 14.23
N SER A 244 -33.68 -14.76 14.30
CA SER A 244 -34.68 -14.48 13.26
C SER A 244 -34.17 -13.58 12.11
N GLY A 245 -32.86 -13.31 12.07
CA GLY A 245 -32.24 -12.21 11.31
C GLY A 245 -31.35 -12.59 10.13
N MET A 246 -30.99 -13.86 9.91
CA MET A 246 -30.24 -14.29 8.70
C MET A 246 -31.14 -14.36 7.44
N GLY A 247 -31.92 -13.31 7.22
CA GLY A 247 -32.64 -13.05 5.97
C GLY A 247 -31.80 -12.14 5.08
N GLY A 248 -30.91 -12.71 4.29
CA GLY A 248 -30.14 -12.00 3.27
C GLY A 248 -30.45 -12.50 1.87
N MET A 249 -30.16 -11.67 0.86
CA MET A 249 -30.17 -12.10 -0.53
C MET A 249 -28.94 -12.97 -0.78
N MET A 250 -29.14 -14.12 -1.43
CA MET A 250 -28.08 -14.87 -2.08
C MET A 250 -27.96 -14.35 -3.51
N MET A 251 -26.75 -14.00 -3.93
CA MET A 251 -26.46 -13.59 -5.31
C MET A 251 -25.34 -14.46 -5.87
N ARG A 252 -25.40 -14.74 -7.17
CA ARG A 252 -24.35 -15.43 -7.91
C ARG A 252 -23.26 -14.44 -8.28
N ILE A 253 -21.99 -14.88 -8.27
CA ILE A 253 -20.90 -14.14 -8.91
C ILE A 253 -21.00 -14.43 -10.42
N ASP A 254 -21.35 -13.42 -11.24
CA ASP A 254 -21.51 -13.57 -12.69
C ASP A 254 -20.18 -13.28 -13.44
N ALA A 255 -19.40 -12.32 -12.95
CA ALA A 255 -18.08 -11.99 -13.48
C ALA A 255 -17.14 -11.43 -12.40
N VAL A 256 -15.83 -11.56 -12.61
CA VAL A 256 -14.78 -10.99 -11.77
C VAL A 256 -13.93 -10.04 -12.61
N TRP A 257 -13.75 -8.81 -12.13
CA TRP A 257 -13.05 -7.75 -12.87
C TRP A 257 -11.89 -7.19 -12.06
N SER A 258 -10.72 -7.16 -12.68
CA SER A 258 -9.48 -6.61 -12.11
C SER A 258 -9.47 -5.07 -12.15
N LYS A 259 -8.32 -4.47 -11.78
CA LYS A 259 -8.10 -3.02 -11.88
C LYS A 259 -8.14 -2.47 -13.32
N ALA A 260 -8.06 -3.33 -14.34
CA ALA A 260 -8.05 -2.91 -15.75
C ALA A 260 -9.34 -2.17 -16.14
N GLU A 261 -10.46 -2.52 -15.50
CA GLU A 261 -11.74 -1.82 -15.62
C GLU A 261 -11.67 -0.44 -14.93
N GLY A 262 -11.42 0.60 -15.72
CA GLY A 262 -11.55 2.00 -15.30
C GLY A 262 -13.02 2.45 -15.22
N ALA A 263 -13.28 3.60 -14.58
CA ALA A 263 -14.65 4.09 -14.43
C ALA A 263 -15.29 4.55 -15.76
N ASP A 264 -16.26 3.78 -16.28
CA ASP A 264 -17.21 4.22 -17.32
C ASP A 264 -18.58 4.61 -16.70
N GLN A 265 -19.61 4.76 -17.54
CA GLN A 265 -21.00 4.94 -17.09
C GLN A 265 -21.51 3.81 -16.18
N SER A 266 -20.87 2.63 -16.23
CA SER A 266 -21.14 1.50 -15.35
C SER A 266 -20.77 1.76 -13.87
N SER A 267 -19.94 2.77 -13.56
CA SER A 267 -19.64 3.25 -12.20
C SER A 267 -20.78 4.00 -11.51
N SER A 268 -22.03 3.63 -11.78
CA SER A 268 -23.22 4.31 -11.28
C SER A 268 -23.61 3.85 -9.87
N PRO A 269 -24.00 4.75 -8.94
CA PRO A 269 -24.50 4.40 -7.61
C PRO A 269 -25.66 3.39 -7.59
N LYS A 270 -26.39 3.23 -8.69
CA LYS A 270 -27.50 2.26 -8.79
C LYS A 270 -27.02 0.80 -8.76
N PHE A 271 -25.82 0.53 -9.30
CA PHE A 271 -25.21 -0.81 -9.41
C PHE A 271 -24.33 -1.15 -8.21
N SER A 272 -23.67 -0.17 -7.59
CA SER A 272 -22.83 -0.43 -6.43
C SER A 272 -23.62 -1.09 -5.28
N MET A 273 -23.02 -2.14 -4.70
CA MET A 273 -23.49 -2.83 -3.50
C MET A 273 -22.51 -2.71 -2.32
N SER A 274 -21.46 -1.90 -2.45
CA SER A 274 -20.41 -1.67 -1.46
C SER A 274 -20.40 -0.23 -0.93
N GLY A 275 -19.89 -0.01 0.29
CA GLY A 275 -19.75 1.32 0.88
C GLY A 275 -19.38 1.30 2.37
N SER A 276 -20.10 2.06 3.21
CA SER A 276 -19.92 2.11 4.68
C SER A 276 -21.24 2.42 5.38
N LYS A 277 -21.41 2.05 6.68
CA LYS A 277 -22.63 2.40 7.46
C LYS A 277 -22.92 3.91 7.46
N ARG A 278 -21.89 4.75 7.29
CA ARG A 278 -21.96 6.22 7.19
C ARG A 278 -22.47 6.75 5.84
N HIS A 279 -22.28 6.04 4.73
CA HIS A 279 -22.64 6.49 3.38
C HIS A 279 -23.60 5.56 2.63
N GLY A 280 -24.07 4.48 3.27
CA GLY A 280 -24.82 3.40 2.65
C GLY A 280 -23.91 2.46 1.85
N PHE A 281 -24.47 1.35 1.40
CA PHE A 281 -23.76 0.34 0.61
C PHE A 281 -24.05 0.48 -0.89
N LYS A 282 -24.07 1.73 -1.37
CA LYS A 282 -24.25 2.14 -2.79
C LYS A 282 -23.25 3.20 -3.23
N VAL A 283 -22.00 3.09 -2.75
CA VAL A 283 -20.88 4.02 -3.04
C VAL A 283 -20.26 3.66 -4.39
N PRO A 284 -20.31 4.52 -5.43
CA PRO A 284 -19.67 4.25 -6.71
C PRO A 284 -18.13 4.38 -6.62
N CYS A 285 -17.44 3.78 -7.60
CA CYS A 285 -16.02 4.03 -7.88
C CYS A 285 -15.89 4.91 -9.14
N LEU A 286 -15.70 6.22 -8.99
CA LEU A 286 -15.69 7.19 -10.09
C LEU A 286 -14.29 7.54 -10.65
N GLU A 287 -13.25 6.83 -10.24
CA GLU A 287 -11.86 7.13 -10.59
C GLU A 287 -11.19 5.94 -11.32
N TYR A 288 -10.00 5.52 -10.92
CA TYR A 288 -9.29 4.34 -11.45
C TYR A 288 -9.13 3.30 -10.34
N ASP A 289 -8.53 2.13 -10.66
CA ASP A 289 -8.42 0.96 -9.78
C ASP A 289 -9.80 0.45 -9.29
N CYS A 290 -10.81 0.47 -10.16
CA CYS A 290 -12.19 0.13 -9.82
C CYS A 290 -12.49 -1.37 -9.92
N ALA A 291 -11.62 -2.26 -9.42
CA ALA A 291 -11.83 -3.71 -9.45
C ALA A 291 -13.06 -4.16 -8.63
N TYR A 292 -13.79 -5.17 -9.10
CA TYR A 292 -15.08 -5.60 -8.53
C TYR A 292 -15.45 -7.05 -8.88
N GLY A 293 -16.35 -7.64 -8.08
CA GLY A 293 -17.21 -8.72 -8.55
C GLY A 293 -18.52 -8.15 -9.08
N GLU A 294 -19.00 -8.64 -10.22
CA GLU A 294 -20.37 -8.43 -10.70
C GLU A 294 -21.27 -9.59 -10.27
N PHE A 295 -22.48 -9.25 -9.84
CA PHE A 295 -23.42 -10.15 -9.20
C PHE A 295 -24.80 -10.05 -9.83
N ASP A 296 -25.47 -11.19 -9.97
CA ASP A 296 -26.86 -11.31 -10.38
C ASP A 296 -27.64 -12.28 -9.46
N ASP A 297 -28.92 -12.49 -9.75
CA ASP A 297 -29.77 -13.40 -8.99
C ASP A 297 -29.67 -14.86 -9.49
N ILE A 298 -30.41 -15.76 -8.83
CA ILE A 298 -30.26 -17.21 -9.02
C ILE A 298 -30.94 -17.68 -10.33
N GLU A 299 -31.70 -16.83 -11.00
CA GLU A 299 -32.43 -17.16 -12.22
C GLU A 299 -31.51 -17.10 -13.45
N ASN A 300 -30.77 -18.20 -13.67
CA ASN A 300 -29.84 -18.41 -14.78
C ASN A 300 -30.55 -18.58 -16.16
N VAL A 301 -31.43 -17.63 -16.51
CA VAL A 301 -32.26 -17.58 -17.73
C VAL A 301 -31.75 -16.58 -18.78
N GLY A 302 -30.60 -15.94 -18.52
CA GLY A 302 -29.86 -15.14 -19.48
C GLY A 302 -30.48 -13.78 -19.80
N LYS A 303 -29.86 -13.08 -20.79
CA LYS A 303 -29.96 -11.63 -21.09
C LYS A 303 -31.36 -11.03 -21.37
N SER A 304 -32.43 -11.81 -21.25
CA SER A 304 -33.83 -11.44 -21.52
C SER A 304 -34.66 -11.13 -20.26
N ALA A 305 -34.21 -11.46 -19.05
CA ALA A 305 -35.03 -11.45 -17.83
C ALA A 305 -34.77 -10.27 -16.86
N ARG A 306 -34.33 -9.10 -17.38
CA ARG A 306 -33.77 -7.96 -16.63
C ARG A 306 -34.46 -7.59 -15.31
N GLY A 307 -33.99 -8.19 -14.22
CA GLY A 307 -34.38 -7.87 -12.84
C GLY A 307 -33.82 -6.55 -12.33
N ALA A 308 -34.23 -6.15 -11.13
CA ALA A 308 -33.62 -5.03 -10.40
C ALA A 308 -32.26 -5.40 -9.74
N THR A 309 -31.86 -6.66 -9.89
CA THR A 309 -30.77 -7.37 -9.22
C THR A 309 -29.65 -7.80 -10.18
N GLU A 310 -29.87 -7.77 -11.50
CA GLU A 310 -28.78 -7.95 -12.47
C GLU A 310 -27.72 -6.84 -12.32
N GLY A 311 -26.45 -7.21 -12.47
CA GLY A 311 -25.34 -6.27 -12.54
C GLY A 311 -25.12 -5.44 -11.27
N GLN A 312 -25.37 -6.01 -10.08
CA GLN A 312 -24.90 -5.39 -8.84
C GLN A 312 -23.38 -5.59 -8.69
N ARG A 313 -22.68 -4.62 -8.11
CA ARG A 313 -21.22 -4.54 -8.16
C ARG A 313 -20.61 -4.30 -6.79
N TRP A 314 -19.85 -5.27 -6.30
CA TRP A 314 -19.12 -5.16 -5.04
C TRP A 314 -17.68 -4.73 -5.36
N TYR A 315 -17.37 -3.44 -5.16
CA TYR A 315 -16.02 -2.93 -5.41
C TYR A 315 -15.03 -3.46 -4.37
N SER A 316 -13.78 -3.68 -4.78
CA SER A 316 -12.71 -4.14 -3.91
C SER A 316 -12.34 -3.09 -2.88
N GLY A 317 -12.48 -3.44 -1.60
CA GLY A 317 -12.02 -2.59 -0.50
C GLY A 317 -10.50 -2.52 -0.37
N LYS A 318 -9.75 -3.40 -1.04
CA LYS A 318 -8.30 -3.31 -1.13
C LYS A 318 -7.87 -2.07 -1.91
N TYR A 319 -8.62 -1.75 -2.97
CA TYR A 319 -8.31 -0.65 -3.88
C TYR A 319 -9.12 0.61 -3.63
N GLN A 320 -10.29 0.49 -2.99
CA GLN A 320 -11.23 1.59 -2.82
C GLN A 320 -11.57 1.80 -1.34
N GLU A 321 -11.32 3.00 -0.83
CA GLU A 321 -11.69 3.40 0.53
C GLU A 321 -12.82 4.44 0.53
N VAL A 322 -13.50 4.57 1.66
CA VAL A 322 -14.56 5.55 1.88
C VAL A 322 -14.48 6.11 3.31
N ASP A 323 -15.08 7.29 3.50
CA ASP A 323 -15.35 7.85 4.82
C ASP A 323 -16.13 6.84 5.71
N GLY A 324 -15.54 6.44 6.82
CA GLY A 324 -16.07 5.40 7.72
C GLY A 324 -16.90 5.89 8.91
N GLU A 325 -17.56 4.95 9.59
CA GLU A 325 -18.45 5.23 10.73
C GLU A 325 -17.72 5.26 12.09
N GLY A 326 -16.65 6.05 12.18
CA GLY A 326 -15.99 6.31 13.45
C GLY A 326 -16.76 7.33 14.31
N ARG A 327 -16.70 7.16 15.64
CA ARG A 327 -17.42 7.95 16.65
C ARG A 327 -16.45 8.66 17.61
N ASN A 328 -16.75 9.93 17.90
CA ASN A 328 -15.97 10.81 18.79
C ASN A 328 -14.47 10.82 18.43
N PHE A 329 -13.53 10.78 19.40
CA PHE A 329 -12.08 10.72 19.10
C PHE A 329 -11.68 9.64 18.08
N GLY A 330 -12.34 8.48 18.08
CA GLY A 330 -12.04 7.41 17.12
C GLY A 330 -12.35 7.76 15.66
N LYS A 331 -13.16 8.79 15.40
CA LYS A 331 -13.54 9.24 14.05
C LYS A 331 -12.38 9.72 13.16
N ALA A 332 -11.26 10.13 13.76
CA ALA A 332 -10.08 10.58 13.02
C ALA A 332 -9.06 9.45 12.77
N ILE A 333 -9.23 8.28 13.38
CA ILE A 333 -8.30 7.15 13.27
C ILE A 333 -8.41 6.55 11.86
N ASN A 334 -7.27 6.10 11.32
CA ASN A 334 -7.10 5.77 9.90
C ASN A 334 -7.59 6.90 8.96
N GLY A 335 -7.34 8.17 9.33
CA GLY A 335 -7.85 9.33 8.58
C GLY A 335 -9.38 9.47 8.56
N GLY A 336 -10.11 8.66 9.35
CA GLY A 336 -11.56 8.51 9.26
C GLY A 336 -12.03 7.63 8.10
N LYS A 337 -11.17 6.73 7.60
CA LYS A 337 -11.38 5.88 6.42
C LYS A 337 -11.53 4.40 6.75
N GLU A 338 -12.29 3.70 5.91
CA GLU A 338 -12.40 2.25 5.87
C GLU A 338 -12.45 1.76 4.41
N PRO A 339 -11.94 0.55 4.10
CA PRO A 339 -12.16 -0.12 2.81
C PRO A 339 -13.64 -0.19 2.47
N VAL A 340 -14.04 -0.07 1.19
CA VAL A 340 -15.44 -0.27 0.80
C VAL A 340 -15.86 -1.73 1.01
N GLY A 341 -17.11 -1.94 1.45
CA GLY A 341 -17.65 -3.26 1.72
C GLY A 341 -19.07 -3.20 2.24
N ARG A 342 -19.55 -4.26 2.88
CA ARG A 342 -20.91 -4.38 3.43
C ARG A 342 -20.93 -5.22 4.70
N PHE A 343 -21.95 -5.04 5.53
CA PHE A 343 -22.26 -5.95 6.63
C PHE A 343 -23.26 -7.02 6.16
N ILE A 344 -22.91 -8.29 6.35
CA ILE A 344 -23.91 -9.36 6.37
C ILE A 344 -24.54 -9.29 7.76
N GLU A 345 -25.44 -8.32 7.97
CA GLU A 345 -26.13 -8.14 9.25
C GLU A 345 -26.80 -9.47 9.65
N PRO A 346 -26.65 -9.95 10.89
CA PRO A 346 -26.17 -9.23 12.08
C PRO A 346 -24.66 -9.38 12.40
N PHE A 347 -23.83 -9.87 11.47
CA PHE A 347 -22.41 -10.12 11.73
C PHE A 347 -21.66 -8.81 12.07
N PRO A 348 -20.86 -8.74 13.14
CA PRO A 348 -20.34 -7.47 13.65
C PRO A 348 -19.14 -6.94 12.86
N LEU A 349 -18.49 -7.80 12.05
CA LEU A 349 -17.35 -7.42 11.21
C LEU A 349 -17.84 -7.04 9.81
N LYS A 350 -17.15 -6.07 9.20
CA LYS A 350 -17.43 -5.64 7.84
C LYS A 350 -16.89 -6.67 6.85
N VAL A 351 -17.72 -7.17 5.94
CA VAL A 351 -17.31 -8.02 4.83
C VAL A 351 -16.81 -7.14 3.68
N VAL A 352 -15.63 -7.48 3.16
CA VAL A 352 -14.95 -6.73 2.12
C VAL A 352 -14.53 -7.70 1.02
N LEU A 353 -14.94 -7.44 -0.22
CA LEU A 353 -14.32 -8.04 -1.40
C LEU A 353 -12.89 -7.50 -1.48
N TRP A 354 -11.90 -8.39 -1.48
CA TRP A 354 -10.50 -8.03 -1.21
C TRP A 354 -9.66 -8.12 -2.48
N GLU A 355 -9.32 -9.31 -2.95
CA GLU A 355 -8.53 -9.53 -4.18
C GLU A 355 -9.38 -10.27 -5.23
N PRO A 356 -9.87 -9.58 -6.28
CA PRO A 356 -10.41 -10.20 -7.48
C PRO A 356 -9.29 -10.62 -8.45
N ASP A 357 -9.37 -11.85 -8.95
CA ASP A 357 -8.47 -12.46 -9.93
C ASP A 357 -9.25 -12.91 -11.17
N GLU A 358 -9.24 -12.04 -12.17
CA GLU A 358 -9.87 -12.20 -13.48
C GLU A 358 -9.22 -13.31 -14.33
N GLN A 359 -7.99 -13.77 -14.02
CA GLN A 359 -7.36 -14.87 -14.75
C GLN A 359 -7.87 -16.24 -14.30
N THR A 360 -8.36 -16.35 -13.06
CA THR A 360 -8.87 -17.61 -12.50
C THR A 360 -10.38 -17.60 -12.23
N ASP A 361 -11.09 -16.55 -12.66
CA ASP A 361 -12.50 -16.29 -12.36
C ASP A 361 -12.80 -16.35 -10.84
N THR A 362 -11.84 -15.92 -10.00
CA THR A 362 -11.95 -16.06 -8.54
C THR A 362 -11.81 -14.77 -7.76
N VAL A 363 -12.34 -14.75 -6.55
CA VAL A 363 -12.29 -13.57 -5.67
C VAL A 363 -12.15 -13.98 -4.22
N THR A 364 -11.32 -13.26 -3.48
CA THR A 364 -11.21 -13.39 -2.02
C THR A 364 -12.06 -12.35 -1.30
N PHE A 365 -12.65 -12.75 -0.19
CA PHE A 365 -13.27 -11.87 0.78
C PHE A 365 -12.46 -11.89 2.08
N ALA A 366 -12.47 -10.75 2.76
CA ALA A 366 -11.90 -10.56 4.09
C ALA A 366 -12.91 -9.87 5.02
N PHE A 367 -12.80 -10.15 6.31
CA PHE A 367 -13.43 -9.34 7.35
C PHE A 367 -12.52 -8.17 7.74
N PHE A 368 -13.16 -7.05 8.07
CA PHE A 368 -12.54 -5.89 8.69
C PHE A 368 -13.28 -5.54 9.98
N ALA A 369 -12.54 -5.45 11.06
CA ALA A 369 -13.03 -5.01 12.35
C ALA A 369 -12.84 -3.50 12.56
N ARG A 370 -13.58 -2.96 13.52
CA ARG A 370 -13.26 -1.69 14.20
C ARG A 370 -12.86 -2.04 15.63
N PHE A 371 -12.29 -1.07 16.35
CA PHE A 371 -12.26 -1.12 17.80
C PHE A 371 -13.12 0.00 18.40
N CYS A 372 -13.57 -0.19 19.64
CA CYS A 372 -14.25 0.83 20.43
C CYS A 372 -13.75 0.82 21.88
N TRP A 373 -13.80 1.97 22.53
CA TRP A 373 -13.50 2.14 23.95
C TRP A 373 -14.44 3.17 24.58
N SER A 374 -14.64 3.10 25.89
CA SER A 374 -15.40 4.09 26.66
C SER A 374 -14.45 4.99 27.45
N THR A 375 -14.82 6.27 27.61
CA THR A 375 -14.24 7.14 28.63
C THR A 375 -15.28 8.15 29.11
N PHE A 376 -15.39 8.35 30.42
CA PHE A 376 -16.37 9.24 31.06
C PHE A 376 -17.84 9.01 30.59
N GLY A 377 -18.22 7.74 30.34
CA GLY A 377 -19.56 7.37 29.84
C GLY A 377 -19.80 7.68 28.36
N VAL A 378 -18.79 8.17 27.62
CA VAL A 378 -18.84 8.41 26.18
C VAL A 378 -18.15 7.26 25.45
N LYS A 379 -18.83 6.67 24.46
CA LYS A 379 -18.26 5.63 23.59
C LYS A 379 -17.53 6.24 22.39
N HIS A 380 -16.33 5.75 22.13
CA HIS A 380 -15.46 6.11 21.01
C HIS A 380 -15.25 4.88 20.14
N CYS A 381 -15.22 5.04 18.82
CA CYS A 381 -15.04 3.93 17.88
C CYS A 381 -14.26 4.38 16.64
N SER A 382 -13.41 3.52 16.10
CA SER A 382 -12.81 3.74 14.79
C SER A 382 -13.80 3.43 13.64
N PRO A 383 -13.47 3.84 12.40
CA PRO A 383 -13.89 3.12 11.20
C PRO A 383 -13.57 1.61 11.25
N TYR A 384 -14.12 0.84 10.33
CA TYR A 384 -13.80 -0.58 10.16
C TYR A 384 -12.54 -0.79 9.30
N PHE A 385 -11.35 -0.69 9.91
CA PHE A 385 -10.06 -0.72 9.20
C PHE A 385 -9.06 -1.77 9.72
N ILE A 386 -9.36 -2.50 10.80
CA ILE A 386 -8.48 -3.55 11.33
C ILE A 386 -8.70 -4.83 10.51
N GLY A 387 -7.75 -5.15 9.65
CA GLY A 387 -7.80 -6.27 8.71
C GLY A 387 -6.72 -6.14 7.62
N PRO A 388 -6.70 -7.02 6.62
CA PRO A 388 -7.69 -8.07 6.34
C PRO A 388 -7.57 -9.26 7.30
N ILE A 389 -8.71 -9.74 7.78
CA ILE A 389 -8.88 -11.06 8.38
C ILE A 389 -9.44 -11.96 7.27
N PRO A 390 -8.79 -13.05 6.84
CA PRO A 390 -9.31 -13.88 5.75
C PRO A 390 -10.73 -14.39 6.05
N PHE A 391 -11.59 -14.42 5.02
CA PHE A 391 -12.94 -15.00 5.14
C PHE A 391 -13.11 -16.20 4.19
N ILE A 392 -13.31 -15.96 2.90
CA ILE A 392 -13.55 -17.04 1.93
C ILE A 392 -13.00 -16.69 0.55
N LYS A 393 -12.53 -17.70 -0.19
CA LYS A 393 -12.26 -17.61 -1.64
C LYS A 393 -13.40 -18.28 -2.40
N MET A 394 -13.94 -17.57 -3.39
CA MET A 394 -15.06 -17.99 -4.23
C MET A 394 -14.72 -17.81 -5.70
N LYS A 395 -15.55 -18.32 -6.59
CA LYS A 395 -15.41 -18.16 -8.05
C LYS A 395 -16.73 -17.80 -8.74
N VAL A 396 -16.65 -17.43 -10.02
CA VAL A 396 -17.81 -17.27 -10.90
C VAL A 396 -18.71 -18.52 -10.86
N ASN A 397 -20.02 -18.30 -10.80
CA ASN A 397 -21.12 -19.25 -10.51
C ASN A 397 -21.26 -19.78 -9.07
N ASP A 398 -20.39 -19.42 -8.12
CA ASP A 398 -20.66 -19.67 -6.69
C ASP A 398 -21.71 -18.66 -6.15
N LEU A 399 -22.46 -19.06 -5.13
CA LEU A 399 -23.48 -18.23 -4.48
C LEU A 399 -22.96 -17.58 -3.19
N MET A 400 -22.96 -16.24 -3.15
CA MET A 400 -22.54 -15.42 -2.02
C MET A 400 -23.72 -14.82 -1.26
N LEU A 401 -23.66 -14.82 0.07
CA LEU A 401 -24.63 -14.15 0.93
C LEU A 401 -24.30 -12.65 0.98
N VAL A 402 -25.14 -11.80 0.38
CA VAL A 402 -24.86 -10.37 0.21
C VAL A 402 -25.64 -9.46 1.16
N GLY A 403 -26.35 -10.04 2.13
CA GLY A 403 -27.25 -9.32 3.05
C GLY A 403 -28.46 -8.71 2.32
N LEU A 404 -29.08 -7.69 2.91
CA LEU A 404 -30.16 -6.93 2.27
C LEU A 404 -29.59 -5.81 1.38
N LEU A 405 -30.17 -5.62 0.18
CA LEU A 405 -29.74 -4.56 -0.74
C LEU A 405 -30.33 -3.20 -0.36
N ASP A 406 -29.46 -2.19 -0.26
CA ASP A 406 -29.87 -0.80 -0.02
C ASP A 406 -30.70 -0.22 -1.19
N THR A 407 -31.79 0.47 -0.85
CA THR A 407 -32.58 1.27 -1.81
C THR A 407 -32.13 2.74 -1.88
N LYS A 408 -31.23 3.17 -0.99
CA LYS A 408 -30.75 4.56 -0.89
C LYS A 408 -29.43 4.76 -1.63
N THR A 409 -29.43 5.59 -2.65
CA THR A 409 -28.21 5.99 -3.40
C THR A 409 -27.48 7.17 -2.73
N THR A 410 -26.16 7.15 -2.72
CA THR A 410 -25.30 8.27 -2.27
C THR A 410 -24.64 8.99 -3.45
N GLN A 411 -24.20 10.23 -3.23
CA GLN A 411 -23.40 11.02 -4.19
C GLN A 411 -21.90 11.10 -3.83
N LYS A 412 -21.46 10.43 -2.76
CA LYS A 412 -20.02 10.28 -2.46
C LYS A 412 -19.47 9.04 -3.17
N SER A 413 -18.39 9.23 -3.94
CA SER A 413 -17.53 8.16 -4.46
C SER A 413 -16.63 7.57 -3.38
N SER A 414 -16.11 6.37 -3.62
CA SER A 414 -14.86 5.89 -3.04
C SER A 414 -13.66 6.66 -3.59
N ILE A 415 -12.49 6.44 -2.98
CA ILE A 415 -11.19 7.02 -3.37
C ILE A 415 -10.19 5.86 -3.50
N PRO A 416 -9.29 5.87 -4.50
CA PRO A 416 -8.23 4.87 -4.62
C PRO A 416 -7.28 4.85 -3.41
N THR A 417 -7.00 3.66 -2.88
CA THR A 417 -6.02 3.43 -1.79
C THR A 417 -4.57 3.50 -2.25
N GLY A 418 -4.33 3.30 -3.55
CA GLY A 418 -2.99 3.12 -4.12
C GLY A 418 -2.35 1.76 -3.86
N ALA A 419 -3.07 0.78 -3.29
CA ALA A 419 -2.54 -0.56 -3.05
C ALA A 419 -2.30 -1.33 -4.36
N SER A 420 -1.15 -2.01 -4.47
CA SER A 420 -0.85 -2.94 -5.58
C SER A 420 -1.67 -4.23 -5.49
N SER A 421 -1.88 -4.93 -6.61
CA SER A 421 -2.44 -6.28 -6.57
C SER A 421 -1.43 -7.31 -6.05
N ASN A 422 -1.94 -8.28 -5.29
CA ASN A 422 -1.18 -9.36 -4.70
C ASN A 422 -1.55 -10.67 -5.43
N THR A 423 -0.96 -10.91 -6.59
CA THR A 423 -0.83 -12.27 -7.14
C THR A 423 0.22 -13.07 -6.35
N THR A 424 0.08 -13.10 -5.03
CA THR A 424 1.02 -13.68 -4.06
C THR A 424 0.28 -14.29 -2.87
N ASN A 425 -0.37 -15.43 -3.08
CA ASN A 425 -0.35 -16.46 -2.03
C ASN A 425 1.03 -17.09 -2.08
N SER A 426 1.84 -16.93 -1.04
CA SER A 426 3.18 -17.54 -0.98
C SER A 426 3.60 -17.84 0.45
N ASP A 427 3.86 -19.13 0.65
CA ASP A 427 4.54 -19.79 1.77
C ASP A 427 5.59 -18.93 2.50
N PRO A 428 5.69 -19.01 3.85
CA PRO A 428 6.70 -18.25 4.62
C PRO A 428 8.16 -18.52 4.23
N GLU A 429 8.48 -19.67 3.65
CA GLU A 429 9.86 -20.08 3.35
C GLU A 429 10.57 -19.14 2.33
N LEU A 430 9.82 -18.43 1.48
CA LEU A 430 10.37 -17.57 0.43
C LEU A 430 10.89 -16.20 0.91
N GLN A 431 10.79 -15.88 2.20
CA GLN A 431 11.22 -14.56 2.72
C GLN A 431 12.74 -14.40 2.83
N SER A 432 13.51 -15.50 2.92
CA SER A 432 14.96 -15.47 3.17
C SER A 432 15.82 -14.99 1.99
N LEU A 433 15.30 -15.04 0.75
CA LEU A 433 16.06 -14.72 -0.47
C LEU A 433 15.66 -13.40 -1.14
N ASN A 434 14.50 -12.81 -0.78
CA ASN A 434 13.91 -11.67 -1.48
C ASN A 434 14.48 -10.29 -1.08
N ALA A 435 15.50 -10.22 -0.22
CA ALA A 435 16.04 -8.98 0.35
C ALA A 435 16.80 -8.07 -0.64
N ALA A 436 16.92 -8.45 -1.92
CA ALA A 436 17.81 -7.79 -2.89
C ALA A 436 17.12 -6.94 -3.97
N SER A 437 15.80 -7.03 -4.19
CA SER A 437 15.17 -6.45 -5.40
C SER A 437 13.70 -6.05 -5.28
N LYS A 438 13.37 -5.07 -4.43
CA LYS A 438 12.11 -4.30 -4.53
C LYS A 438 12.30 -2.81 -4.22
N ILE A 439 12.28 -1.97 -5.27
CA ILE A 439 12.03 -0.52 -5.20
C ILE A 439 10.99 -0.19 -6.29
N PRO A 440 9.85 0.43 -5.99
CA PRO A 440 8.86 0.78 -7.02
C PRO A 440 9.26 2.04 -7.82
N GLY A 441 9.02 2.02 -9.15
CA GLY A 441 8.90 3.25 -9.94
C GLY A 441 9.92 3.50 -11.07
N PHE A 442 10.13 2.54 -11.98
CA PHE A 442 10.84 2.78 -13.26
C PHE A 442 10.27 1.91 -14.40
N ASN A 443 9.40 2.48 -15.25
CA ASN A 443 9.03 1.91 -16.55
C ASN A 443 9.55 2.77 -17.74
N CYS A 444 10.13 3.94 -17.44
CA CYS A 444 10.77 4.83 -18.40
C CYS A 444 12.30 4.70 -18.29
N PHE A 445 12.94 4.16 -19.33
CA PHE A 445 14.39 4.00 -19.42
C PHE A 445 15.00 5.17 -20.21
N GLN A 446 16.03 5.83 -19.66
CA GLN A 446 16.74 6.91 -20.37
C GLN A 446 18.09 6.40 -20.90
N PRO A 447 18.26 6.20 -22.22
CA PRO A 447 19.47 5.60 -22.76
C PRO A 447 20.66 6.59 -22.81
N THR A 448 21.84 6.16 -22.36
CA THR A 448 23.00 7.02 -22.02
C THR A 448 23.48 7.95 -23.14
N ASN A 449 23.47 7.48 -24.39
CA ASN A 449 23.90 8.22 -25.60
C ASN A 449 22.74 8.61 -26.54
N ALA A 450 21.47 8.39 -26.18
CA ALA A 450 20.34 8.67 -27.07
C ALA A 450 19.84 10.10 -26.83
N GLY A 451 19.96 10.95 -27.84
CA GLY A 451 19.51 12.34 -27.74
C GLY A 451 18.02 12.42 -27.38
N GLU A 452 17.73 13.00 -26.22
CA GLU A 452 16.41 13.44 -25.71
C GLU A 452 15.26 12.42 -25.64
N ASN A 453 15.44 11.19 -26.11
CA ASN A 453 14.38 10.17 -26.18
C ASN A 453 14.41 9.21 -24.99
N ILE A 454 13.39 9.29 -24.14
CA ILE A 454 13.11 8.32 -23.07
C ILE A 454 12.32 7.15 -23.68
N ILE A 455 12.73 5.93 -23.40
CA ILE A 455 12.08 4.70 -23.88
C ILE A 455 11.04 4.25 -22.85
N ASP A 456 9.81 4.03 -23.33
CA ASP A 456 8.75 3.36 -22.58
C ASP A 456 8.92 1.85 -22.71
N MET A 457 9.33 1.19 -21.61
CA MET A 457 9.63 -0.23 -21.63
C MET A 457 8.36 -1.09 -21.80
N ASP A 458 7.21 -0.58 -21.34
CA ASP A 458 5.91 -1.28 -21.43
C ASP A 458 5.29 -1.08 -22.81
N GLY A 459 5.41 0.13 -23.37
CA GLY A 459 5.08 0.39 -24.77
C GLY A 459 5.91 -0.49 -25.73
N PHE A 460 7.20 -0.72 -25.42
CA PHE A 460 8.05 -1.57 -26.24
C PHE A 460 7.77 -3.08 -26.06
N ALA A 461 7.42 -3.52 -24.84
CA ALA A 461 6.88 -4.86 -24.60
C ALA A 461 5.60 -5.11 -25.42
N THR A 462 4.67 -4.15 -25.35
CA THR A 462 3.41 -4.17 -26.12
C THR A 462 3.67 -4.24 -27.62
N ALA A 463 4.64 -3.45 -28.13
CA ALA A 463 5.02 -3.46 -29.54
C ALA A 463 5.58 -4.82 -30.00
N ILE A 464 6.49 -5.43 -29.23
CA ILE A 464 7.01 -6.78 -29.52
C ILE A 464 5.88 -7.82 -29.51
N ALA A 465 5.06 -7.85 -28.44
CA ALA A 465 3.96 -8.81 -28.33
C ALA A 465 2.91 -8.65 -29.46
N SER A 466 2.66 -7.42 -29.92
CA SER A 466 1.78 -7.14 -31.06
C SER A 466 2.28 -7.72 -32.40
N VAL A 467 3.60 -7.92 -32.52
CA VAL A 467 4.25 -8.48 -33.71
C VAL A 467 4.37 -10.00 -33.61
N GLU A 468 4.59 -10.54 -32.42
CA GLU A 468 4.98 -11.93 -32.15
C GLU A 468 3.81 -12.87 -31.78
N SER A 469 2.97 -12.47 -30.82
CA SER A 469 2.05 -13.39 -30.12
C SER A 469 0.56 -13.00 -30.17
N LEU A 470 0.25 -11.79 -30.67
CA LEU A 470 -1.11 -11.29 -30.81
C LEU A 470 -1.94 -12.15 -31.77
N GLY A 471 -2.97 -12.82 -31.23
CA GLY A 471 -3.77 -13.82 -31.95
C GLY A 471 -3.20 -15.24 -31.96
N SER A 472 -2.00 -15.45 -31.38
CA SER A 472 -1.27 -16.74 -31.35
C SER A 472 -1.17 -17.37 -29.94
N GLY A 473 -1.87 -16.80 -28.95
CA GLY A 473 -1.90 -17.30 -27.56
C GLY A 473 -1.31 -16.36 -26.50
N GLY A 474 -0.76 -15.19 -26.88
CA GLY A 474 -0.19 -14.23 -25.93
C GLY A 474 0.93 -14.86 -25.08
N TYR A 475 0.87 -14.69 -23.74
CA TYR A 475 1.83 -15.34 -22.82
C TYR A 475 1.83 -16.88 -22.91
N GLY A 476 0.77 -17.50 -23.44
CA GLY A 476 0.71 -18.94 -23.72
C GLY A 476 1.18 -19.37 -25.12
N ALA A 477 1.63 -18.43 -25.96
CA ALA A 477 1.99 -18.72 -27.35
C ALA A 477 3.21 -19.66 -27.47
N ILE A 478 3.14 -20.61 -28.39
CA ILE A 478 4.23 -21.55 -28.70
C ILE A 478 4.59 -21.38 -30.17
N GLY A 479 5.82 -20.97 -30.44
CA GLY A 479 6.33 -20.77 -31.79
C GLY A 479 6.83 -22.05 -32.45
N VAL A 480 7.48 -21.89 -33.60
CA VAL A 480 8.02 -23.02 -34.36
C VAL A 480 9.34 -23.50 -33.75
N PRO A 481 9.52 -24.80 -33.46
CA PRO A 481 10.81 -25.34 -33.06
C PRO A 481 11.88 -25.10 -34.14
N THR A 482 13.04 -24.55 -33.75
CA THR A 482 14.13 -24.18 -34.66
C THR A 482 15.49 -24.35 -33.98
N CYS A 483 16.56 -24.33 -34.78
CA CYS A 483 17.93 -24.37 -34.29
C CYS A 483 18.76 -23.24 -34.91
N ASP A 484 19.64 -22.61 -34.13
CA ASP A 484 20.56 -21.59 -34.63
C ASP A 484 21.80 -22.17 -35.33
N GLY A 485 22.59 -21.29 -35.96
CA GLY A 485 23.84 -21.66 -36.64
C GLY A 485 24.99 -22.09 -35.71
N ALA A 486 24.80 -22.04 -34.38
CA ALA A 486 25.74 -22.56 -33.39
C ALA A 486 25.31 -23.95 -32.86
N GLY A 487 24.12 -24.44 -33.24
CA GLY A 487 23.58 -25.73 -32.83
C GLY A 487 22.65 -25.69 -31.61
N ASN A 488 22.25 -24.51 -31.14
CA ASN A 488 21.26 -24.39 -30.07
C ASN A 488 19.87 -24.63 -30.65
N CYS A 489 19.22 -25.72 -30.27
CA CYS A 489 17.85 -26.06 -30.66
C CYS A 489 16.86 -25.71 -29.55
N GLY A 490 15.69 -25.22 -29.92
CA GLY A 490 14.63 -24.88 -28.97
C GLY A 490 13.33 -24.44 -29.64
N THR A 491 12.37 -24.02 -28.82
CA THR A 491 11.07 -23.49 -29.27
C THR A 491 10.91 -22.06 -28.75
N ALA A 492 10.27 -21.18 -29.50
CA ALA A 492 9.92 -19.84 -29.03
C ALA A 492 8.73 -19.88 -28.06
N LEU A 493 8.87 -19.20 -26.91
CA LEU A 493 7.96 -19.29 -25.78
C LEU A 493 7.32 -17.92 -25.46
N GLY A 494 6.00 -17.93 -25.32
CA GLY A 494 5.22 -16.87 -24.71
C GLY A 494 5.07 -15.58 -25.52
N ALA A 495 4.69 -14.51 -24.83
CA ALA A 495 4.23 -13.24 -25.42
C ALA A 495 5.30 -12.57 -26.29
N PHE A 496 6.56 -12.73 -25.89
CA PHE A 496 7.74 -12.17 -26.56
C PHE A 496 8.48 -13.20 -27.43
N GLN A 497 7.94 -14.41 -27.59
CA GLN A 497 8.52 -15.50 -28.39
C GLN A 497 9.99 -15.78 -28.06
N PHE A 498 10.33 -15.80 -26.77
CA PHE A 498 11.67 -16.11 -26.30
C PHE A 498 12.06 -17.55 -26.65
N MET A 499 13.10 -17.73 -27.46
CA MET A 499 13.70 -19.05 -27.69
C MET A 499 14.05 -19.70 -26.35
N SER A 500 13.72 -20.99 -26.18
CA SER A 500 13.96 -21.77 -24.95
C SER A 500 15.43 -21.98 -24.58
N TYR A 501 16.37 -21.34 -25.28
CA TYR A 501 17.80 -21.26 -24.98
C TYR A 501 18.29 -19.81 -24.74
N ASN A 502 17.40 -18.82 -24.72
CA ASN A 502 17.72 -17.44 -24.35
C ASN A 502 18.20 -17.40 -22.88
N PRO A 503 19.35 -16.78 -22.54
CA PRO A 503 19.90 -16.83 -21.19
C PRO A 503 18.99 -16.28 -20.08
N GLN A 504 18.23 -15.21 -20.36
CA GLN A 504 17.32 -14.59 -19.39
C GLN A 504 16.08 -15.46 -19.16
N ALA A 505 15.53 -16.06 -20.22
CA ALA A 505 14.46 -17.04 -20.10
C ALA A 505 14.91 -18.31 -19.37
N VAL A 506 16.04 -18.92 -19.78
CA VAL A 506 16.61 -20.13 -19.16
C VAL A 506 16.84 -19.93 -17.66
N SER A 507 17.43 -18.81 -17.25
CA SER A 507 17.68 -18.49 -15.83
C SER A 507 16.42 -18.54 -14.96
N LEU A 508 15.30 -17.97 -15.44
CA LEU A 508 14.03 -17.94 -14.70
C LEU A 508 13.28 -19.28 -14.75
N ILE A 509 13.38 -20.00 -15.87
CA ILE A 509 12.75 -21.31 -16.05
C ILE A 509 13.48 -22.39 -15.22
N GLU A 510 14.81 -22.41 -15.22
CA GLU A 510 15.61 -23.36 -14.43
C GLU A 510 15.43 -23.19 -12.92
N ALA A 511 15.08 -21.98 -12.45
CA ALA A 511 14.76 -21.71 -11.06
C ALA A 511 13.45 -22.37 -10.58
N ARG A 512 12.60 -22.88 -11.48
CA ARG A 512 11.31 -23.51 -11.13
C ARG A 512 11.43 -25.02 -10.91
N PRO A 513 10.69 -25.61 -9.96
CA PRO A 513 10.66 -27.05 -9.73
C PRO A 513 10.34 -27.84 -11.01
N GLY A 514 11.34 -28.56 -11.53
CA GLY A 514 11.24 -29.34 -12.77
C GLY A 514 11.57 -28.60 -14.07
N GLY A 515 11.75 -27.27 -14.05
CA GLY A 515 12.01 -26.45 -15.24
C GLY A 515 13.28 -26.84 -16.00
N VAL A 516 14.36 -27.21 -15.29
CA VAL A 516 15.59 -27.79 -15.90
C VAL A 516 15.28 -29.05 -16.73
N ASN A 517 14.41 -29.94 -16.23
CA ASN A 517 14.03 -31.16 -16.94
C ASN A 517 13.09 -30.87 -18.12
N TRP A 518 12.25 -29.83 -18.01
CA TRP A 518 11.36 -29.39 -19.08
C TRP A 518 12.12 -28.70 -20.22
N LEU A 519 13.03 -27.77 -19.93
CA LEU A 519 13.94 -27.18 -20.94
C LEU A 519 14.77 -28.25 -21.64
N LYS A 520 15.22 -29.27 -20.91
CA LYS A 520 15.91 -30.43 -21.50
C LYS A 520 15.01 -31.25 -22.42
N GLN A 521 13.71 -31.29 -22.23
CA GLN A 521 12.78 -31.91 -23.18
C GLN A 521 12.58 -30.99 -24.40
N VAL A 522 12.31 -29.70 -24.20
CA VAL A 522 12.08 -28.72 -25.28
C VAL A 522 13.29 -28.60 -26.22
N SER A 523 14.51 -28.58 -25.69
CA SER A 523 15.76 -28.58 -26.48
C SER A 523 16.04 -29.90 -27.22
N ASN A 524 15.41 -31.01 -26.81
CA ASN A 524 15.39 -32.27 -27.57
C ASN A 524 14.21 -32.37 -28.56
N GLY A 525 13.51 -31.26 -28.83
CA GLY A 525 12.44 -31.17 -29.83
C GLY A 525 11.03 -31.50 -29.30
N TYR A 526 10.84 -31.60 -27.98
CA TYR A 526 9.49 -31.59 -27.41
C TYR A 526 8.81 -30.25 -27.70
N THR A 527 7.57 -30.29 -28.20
CA THR A 527 6.73 -29.10 -28.35
C THR A 527 5.88 -28.96 -27.08
N PRO A 528 6.11 -27.96 -26.22
CA PRO A 528 5.39 -27.82 -24.97
C PRO A 528 3.94 -27.37 -25.21
N THR A 529 3.06 -27.71 -24.26
CA THR A 529 1.68 -27.24 -24.20
C THR A 529 1.58 -25.84 -23.59
N GLN A 530 0.44 -25.16 -23.80
CA GLN A 530 0.20 -23.82 -23.26
C GLN A 530 0.26 -23.81 -21.71
N ASP A 531 -0.31 -24.83 -21.07
CA ASP A 531 -0.30 -24.96 -19.61
C ASP A 531 1.12 -25.18 -19.07
N GLU A 532 1.97 -25.93 -19.80
CA GLU A 532 3.38 -26.08 -19.46
C GLU A 532 4.18 -24.78 -19.61
N VAL A 533 3.93 -24.00 -20.69
CA VAL A 533 4.55 -22.68 -20.85
C VAL A 533 4.13 -21.76 -19.71
N MET A 534 2.84 -21.75 -19.33
CA MET A 534 2.34 -20.96 -18.19
C MET A 534 2.85 -21.48 -16.82
N THR A 535 3.19 -22.77 -16.70
CA THR A 535 3.75 -23.37 -15.47
C THR A 535 5.23 -23.07 -15.31
N TYR A 536 6.02 -23.27 -16.37
CA TYR A 536 7.49 -23.19 -16.35
C TYR A 536 8.03 -21.82 -16.78
N PHE A 537 7.24 -20.98 -17.45
CA PHE A 537 7.62 -19.62 -17.84
C PHE A 537 6.40 -18.67 -17.82
N PRO A 538 5.77 -18.41 -16.65
CA PRO A 538 4.57 -17.58 -16.54
C PRO A 538 4.78 -16.11 -16.96
N PRO A 539 3.70 -15.34 -17.16
CA PRO A 539 3.75 -13.96 -17.64
C PRO A 539 4.77 -13.05 -16.92
N MET A 540 4.85 -13.12 -15.59
CA MET A 540 5.78 -12.30 -14.80
C MET A 540 7.26 -12.61 -15.10
N ASP A 541 7.58 -13.88 -15.37
CA ASP A 541 8.95 -14.30 -15.72
C ASP A 541 9.27 -13.91 -17.17
N GLN A 542 8.28 -13.94 -18.06
CA GLN A 542 8.42 -13.45 -19.43
C GLN A 542 8.71 -11.94 -19.46
N GLU A 543 7.96 -11.14 -18.69
CA GLU A 543 8.18 -9.70 -18.52
C GLU A 543 9.55 -9.38 -17.91
N LEU A 544 9.99 -10.17 -16.93
CA LEU A 544 11.31 -10.00 -16.30
C LEU A 544 12.45 -10.35 -17.28
N ALA A 545 12.33 -11.46 -18.00
CA ALA A 545 13.27 -11.82 -19.08
C ALA A 545 13.29 -10.75 -20.18
N PHE A 546 12.13 -10.17 -20.52
CA PHE A 546 12.00 -9.10 -21.49
C PHE A 546 12.71 -7.82 -21.06
N ARG A 547 12.39 -7.29 -19.87
CA ARG A 547 13.02 -6.07 -19.33
C ARG A 547 14.54 -6.21 -19.18
N ASN A 548 15.04 -7.37 -18.75
CA ASN A 548 16.47 -7.64 -18.68
C ASN A 548 17.11 -7.66 -20.07
N SER A 549 16.59 -8.50 -20.99
CA SER A 549 17.13 -8.64 -22.36
C SER A 549 17.13 -7.31 -23.12
N LEU A 550 16.03 -6.55 -23.03
CA LEU A 550 15.87 -5.25 -23.66
C LEU A 550 16.89 -4.23 -23.16
N THR A 551 17.21 -4.24 -21.86
CA THR A 551 18.24 -3.36 -21.29
C THR A 551 19.60 -3.66 -21.91
N GLU A 552 20.00 -4.94 -21.99
CA GLU A 552 21.25 -5.35 -22.65
C GLU A 552 21.27 -4.98 -24.15
N TYR A 553 20.15 -5.17 -24.87
CA TYR A 553 20.04 -4.83 -26.29
C TYR A 553 20.17 -3.33 -26.54
N ILE A 554 19.55 -2.48 -25.70
CA ILE A 554 19.67 -1.02 -25.82
C ILE A 554 21.11 -0.61 -25.50
N GLU A 555 21.68 -1.04 -24.36
CA GLU A 555 23.06 -0.69 -23.99
C GLU A 555 24.07 -1.07 -25.08
N LYS A 556 23.93 -2.25 -25.69
CA LYS A 556 24.77 -2.65 -26.82
C LYS A 556 24.54 -1.77 -28.05
N ALA A 557 23.28 -1.63 -28.50
CA ALA A 557 22.94 -0.87 -29.71
C ALA A 557 23.41 0.59 -29.64
N GLN A 558 23.43 1.21 -28.46
CA GLN A 558 23.98 2.56 -28.25
C GLN A 558 25.50 2.71 -28.49
N THR A 559 26.22 1.60 -28.62
CA THR A 559 27.66 1.57 -28.94
C THR A 559 27.95 1.13 -30.38
N GLU A 560 26.96 0.58 -31.08
CA GLU A 560 27.04 0.23 -32.50
C GLU A 560 26.79 1.47 -33.38
N ILE A 561 27.36 1.46 -34.60
CA ILE A 561 27.20 2.53 -35.59
C ILE A 561 26.11 2.15 -36.58
N ASP A 562 25.14 3.03 -36.78
CA ASP A 562 24.11 2.91 -37.81
C ASP A 562 24.73 3.17 -39.20
N PRO A 563 24.74 2.18 -40.12
CA PRO A 563 25.33 2.34 -41.44
C PRO A 563 24.60 3.38 -42.31
N THR A 564 23.37 3.75 -41.95
CA THR A 564 22.56 4.75 -42.67
C THR A 564 22.98 6.19 -42.31
N THR A 565 23.45 6.43 -41.09
CA THR A 565 23.75 7.78 -40.57
C THR A 565 25.24 8.01 -40.29
N ALA A 566 26.04 6.94 -40.20
CA ALA A 566 27.42 6.92 -39.73
C ALA A 566 27.60 7.49 -38.30
N GLN A 567 26.55 7.42 -37.48
CA GLN A 567 26.53 7.80 -36.06
C GLN A 567 26.05 6.62 -35.20
N THR A 568 26.15 6.71 -33.88
CA THR A 568 25.58 5.70 -32.97
C THR A 568 24.06 5.66 -33.06
N PHE A 569 23.45 4.48 -32.85
CA PHE A 569 22.00 4.34 -32.90
C PHE A 569 21.28 5.23 -31.86
N THR A 570 20.28 5.99 -32.31
CA THR A 570 19.45 6.89 -31.49
C THR A 570 17.99 6.90 -31.95
N GLY A 571 17.07 7.37 -31.10
CA GLY A 571 15.63 7.49 -31.43
C GLY A 571 15.00 6.19 -31.93
N ASN A 572 14.12 6.27 -32.94
CA ASN A 572 13.45 5.10 -33.51
C ASN A 572 14.44 4.06 -34.09
N ARG A 573 15.62 4.47 -34.57
CA ARG A 573 16.65 3.54 -35.06
C ARG A 573 17.30 2.72 -33.94
N LEU A 574 17.39 3.26 -32.71
CA LEU A 574 17.82 2.51 -31.53
C LEU A 574 16.79 1.45 -31.12
N LEU A 575 15.50 1.80 -31.19
CA LEU A 575 14.39 0.88 -30.90
C LEU A 575 14.29 -0.23 -31.96
N GLU A 576 14.39 0.13 -33.25
CA GLU A 576 14.53 -0.84 -34.33
C GLU A 576 15.72 -1.77 -34.09
N ARG A 577 16.89 -1.24 -33.73
CA ARG A 577 18.09 -2.04 -33.51
C ARG A 577 17.98 -2.97 -32.29
N ALA A 578 17.32 -2.53 -31.22
CA ALA A 578 17.01 -3.41 -30.08
C ALA A 578 16.06 -4.55 -30.47
N ALA A 579 15.03 -4.27 -31.28
CA ALA A 579 14.15 -5.31 -31.84
C ALA A 579 14.90 -6.27 -32.79
N GLN A 580 15.86 -5.79 -33.57
CA GLN A 580 16.75 -6.65 -34.38
C GLN A 580 17.54 -7.63 -33.51
N MET A 581 18.01 -7.21 -32.32
CA MET A 581 18.73 -8.07 -31.36
C MET A 581 17.81 -9.03 -30.59
N HIS A 582 16.54 -8.67 -30.37
CA HIS A 582 15.53 -9.58 -29.83
C HIS A 582 15.28 -10.76 -30.78
N TYR A 583 14.99 -10.46 -32.05
CA TYR A 583 14.62 -11.45 -33.07
C TYR A 583 15.81 -12.25 -33.62
N GLY A 584 16.94 -11.60 -33.89
CA GLY A 584 18.16 -12.25 -34.41
C GLY A 584 19.17 -12.66 -33.33
N GLY A 585 18.83 -12.51 -32.05
CA GLY A 585 19.74 -12.68 -30.92
C GLY A 585 20.78 -11.55 -30.77
N MET A 586 21.51 -11.56 -29.65
CA MET A 586 22.47 -10.51 -29.25
C MET A 586 23.49 -10.14 -30.34
N ASN A 587 23.82 -11.04 -31.26
CA ASN A 587 24.78 -10.82 -32.35
C ASN A 587 24.14 -10.72 -33.75
N ALA A 588 22.84 -10.40 -33.82
CA ALA A 588 22.12 -10.14 -35.06
C ALA A 588 22.87 -9.13 -35.94
N GLN A 589 23.07 -9.45 -37.23
CA GLN A 589 23.64 -8.52 -38.18
C GLN A 589 22.78 -7.25 -38.27
N ILE A 590 23.42 -6.08 -38.22
CA ILE A 590 22.76 -4.77 -38.41
C ILE A 590 22.03 -4.77 -39.76
N ASP A 591 20.73 -4.45 -39.72
CA ASP A 591 19.85 -4.42 -40.90
C ASP A 591 19.91 -5.73 -41.73
N GLY A 592 20.06 -6.86 -41.04
CA GLY A 592 20.25 -8.18 -41.65
C GLY A 592 19.07 -8.65 -42.51
N THR A 593 19.39 -9.33 -43.62
CA THR A 593 18.41 -9.91 -44.55
C THR A 593 18.00 -11.34 -44.22
N ALA A 594 18.64 -12.00 -43.25
CA ALA A 594 18.25 -13.33 -42.77
C ALA A 594 16.85 -13.32 -42.14
N THR A 595 16.11 -14.41 -42.31
CA THR A 595 14.70 -14.55 -41.90
C THR A 595 14.50 -15.62 -40.84
N ASP A 596 13.32 -15.61 -40.19
CA ASP A 596 12.80 -16.77 -39.46
C ASP A 596 12.66 -18.03 -40.33
N ALA A 597 12.38 -19.15 -39.67
CA ALA A 597 12.08 -20.45 -40.29
C ALA A 597 10.77 -20.46 -41.11
N LEU A 598 9.99 -19.38 -41.11
CA LEU A 598 8.77 -19.21 -41.90
C LEU A 598 9.00 -18.33 -43.15
N GLY A 599 10.18 -17.72 -43.30
CA GLY A 599 10.52 -16.78 -44.37
C GLY A 599 9.72 -15.48 -44.36
N LYS A 600 9.08 -15.12 -43.23
CA LYS A 600 8.06 -14.06 -43.20
C LYS A 600 8.62 -12.66 -42.98
N LEU A 601 9.59 -12.53 -42.08
CA LEU A 601 10.28 -11.27 -41.78
C LEU A 601 11.79 -11.51 -41.86
N SER A 602 12.52 -10.53 -42.40
CA SER A 602 13.96 -10.43 -42.17
C SER A 602 14.23 -9.72 -40.85
N ILE A 603 15.45 -9.83 -40.31
CA ILE A 603 15.89 -9.06 -39.13
C ILE A 603 15.56 -7.56 -39.30
N GLN A 604 15.87 -6.97 -40.45
CA GLN A 604 15.53 -5.58 -40.76
C GLN A 604 14.01 -5.32 -40.78
N ASN A 605 13.23 -6.17 -41.45
CA ASN A 605 11.77 -6.00 -41.57
C ASN A 605 11.05 -6.21 -40.22
N TYR A 606 11.60 -7.05 -39.34
CA TYR A 606 11.13 -7.21 -37.98
C TYR A 606 11.35 -5.94 -37.16
N GLY A 607 12.61 -5.46 -37.11
CA GLY A 607 12.97 -4.31 -36.28
C GLY A 607 12.20 -3.05 -36.65
N SER A 608 12.07 -2.77 -37.95
CA SER A 608 11.28 -1.64 -38.46
C SER A 608 9.77 -1.80 -38.19
N LYS A 609 9.21 -3.02 -38.26
CA LYS A 609 7.80 -3.29 -37.90
C LYS A 609 7.54 -3.03 -36.41
N VAL A 610 8.41 -3.49 -35.52
CA VAL A 610 8.29 -3.25 -34.07
C VAL A 610 8.45 -1.77 -33.73
N ALA A 611 9.45 -1.09 -34.31
CA ALA A 611 9.65 0.34 -34.10
C ALA A 611 8.46 1.19 -34.59
N SER A 612 7.76 0.74 -35.64
CA SER A 612 6.51 1.35 -36.11
C SER A 612 5.36 1.10 -35.11
N ALA A 613 5.15 -0.15 -34.69
CA ALA A 613 4.11 -0.50 -33.70
C ALA A 613 4.29 0.23 -32.36
N TYR A 614 5.54 0.45 -31.92
CA TYR A 614 5.85 1.28 -30.76
C TYR A 614 5.49 2.76 -30.97
N ALA A 615 5.82 3.33 -32.14
CA ALA A 615 5.50 4.71 -32.46
C ALA A 615 3.97 4.94 -32.56
N ASP A 616 3.23 3.97 -33.11
CA ASP A 616 1.77 4.01 -33.24
C ASP A 616 1.04 3.81 -31.90
N GLY A 617 1.63 3.04 -30.97
CA GLY A 617 1.07 2.81 -29.62
C GLY A 617 1.16 4.04 -28.69
N GLY A 618 2.09 4.96 -28.97
CA GLY A 618 2.36 6.12 -28.13
C GLY A 618 3.23 5.80 -26.91
N SER A 619 3.83 6.84 -26.32
CA SER A 619 4.67 6.72 -25.12
C SER A 619 4.02 7.38 -23.92
N THR A 620 4.03 6.69 -22.78
CA THR A 620 3.61 7.26 -21.49
C THR A 620 4.71 8.11 -20.83
N CYS A 621 5.94 8.02 -21.33
CA CYS A 621 7.09 8.76 -20.81
C CYS A 621 7.09 10.23 -21.28
N PRO A 622 7.50 11.18 -20.41
CA PRO A 622 7.38 12.61 -20.69
C PRO A 622 8.36 13.07 -21.78
N THR A 623 7.84 13.59 -22.88
CA THR A 623 8.63 14.16 -23.98
C THR A 623 9.23 15.52 -23.58
N PRO A 624 10.53 15.78 -23.80
CA PRO A 624 11.12 17.09 -23.49
C PRO A 624 10.64 18.17 -24.47
N THR A 625 9.95 19.20 -23.96
CA THR A 625 9.52 20.35 -24.76
C THR A 625 10.70 21.22 -25.18
N THR A 626 11.06 21.18 -26.46
CA THR A 626 12.09 22.02 -27.08
C THR A 626 11.68 23.50 -27.05
N GLN A 627 12.38 24.35 -26.30
CA GLN A 627 12.08 25.79 -26.27
C GLN A 627 12.60 26.49 -27.53
N THR A 628 11.70 26.84 -28.44
CA THR A 628 12.01 27.75 -29.56
C THR A 628 12.17 29.18 -29.01
N ALA A 629 13.37 29.74 -29.09
CA ALA A 629 13.64 31.08 -28.58
C ALA A 629 13.04 32.18 -29.47
N ALA A 630 12.37 33.16 -28.86
CA ALA A 630 11.91 34.40 -29.48
C ALA A 630 12.57 35.60 -28.78
N PRO A 631 12.85 36.72 -29.49
CA PRO A 631 13.79 37.74 -29.02
C PRO A 631 13.23 38.64 -27.88
N GLY A 632 14.16 39.13 -27.05
CA GLY A 632 13.83 39.91 -25.85
C GLY A 632 13.36 41.35 -26.10
N GLN A 633 12.68 41.92 -25.10
CA GLN A 633 12.19 43.30 -25.11
C GLN A 633 13.10 44.26 -24.32
N GLN A 634 13.19 45.50 -24.79
CA GLN A 634 13.85 46.63 -24.14
C GLN A 634 12.79 47.70 -23.76
N PRO A 635 12.85 48.33 -22.57
CA PRO A 635 11.82 49.27 -22.09
C PRO A 635 12.22 50.76 -22.25
N PRO A 636 11.33 51.74 -21.99
CA PRO A 636 9.93 51.83 -22.43
C PRO A 636 9.51 53.27 -22.88
N ASP A 637 8.25 53.41 -23.37
CA ASP A 637 7.43 54.65 -23.45
C ASP A 637 7.84 55.77 -24.46
N PRO A 638 6.98 56.79 -24.79
CA PRO A 638 5.55 56.95 -24.46
C PRO A 638 4.62 57.47 -25.61
N THR A 639 3.50 56.76 -25.89
CA THR A 639 2.18 57.28 -26.41
C THR A 639 2.09 58.11 -27.72
N PRO A 640 0.87 58.42 -28.25
CA PRO A 640 -0.46 57.78 -28.14
C PRO A 640 -0.90 57.27 -29.57
N THR A 641 -2.12 57.28 -30.14
CA THR A 641 -3.51 57.70 -29.81
C THR A 641 -4.53 57.01 -30.76
N THR A 642 -5.76 56.70 -30.31
CA THR A 642 -7.02 56.54 -31.13
C THR A 642 -7.08 55.47 -32.26
N GLN A 643 -8.23 54.89 -32.67
CA GLN A 643 -9.57 54.66 -32.06
C GLN A 643 -10.34 53.57 -32.87
N GLN A 644 -11.55 53.21 -32.41
CA GLN A 644 -12.68 52.62 -33.18
C GLN A 644 -12.61 51.17 -33.71
N ASN A 645 -13.24 50.31 -32.92
CA ASN A 645 -14.06 49.13 -33.29
C ASN A 645 -15.37 49.57 -34.03
N PRO A 646 -16.28 48.69 -34.51
CA PRO A 646 -16.27 47.22 -34.69
C PRO A 646 -16.94 46.73 -36.03
N SER A 647 -17.38 45.45 -36.07
CA SER A 647 -18.48 44.87 -36.91
C SER A 647 -18.20 44.55 -38.40
N SER A 648 -18.81 43.55 -39.05
CA SER A 648 -19.54 42.33 -38.58
C SER A 648 -19.91 41.37 -39.74
N ASN A 649 -20.11 40.07 -39.41
CA ASN A 649 -21.00 39.10 -40.08
C ASN A 649 -20.73 38.59 -41.53
N THR A 650 -21.06 37.30 -41.74
CA THR A 650 -21.54 36.65 -43.00
C THR A 650 -20.64 36.59 -44.24
N LYS A 651 -20.70 35.58 -45.14
CA LYS A 651 -21.14 34.17 -45.07
C LYS A 651 -20.54 33.41 -46.30
N ASP A 652 -20.86 32.12 -46.45
CA ASP A 652 -20.45 31.18 -47.53
C ASP A 652 -20.37 31.73 -48.98
N LEU A 653 -19.42 31.22 -49.79
CA LEU A 653 -19.65 30.52 -51.09
C LEU A 653 -18.37 30.26 -51.93
N GLY A 654 -18.36 29.20 -52.75
CA GLY A 654 -17.35 28.94 -53.83
C GLY A 654 -16.00 28.36 -53.34
N LYS A 655 -15.50 27.17 -53.67
CA LYS A 655 -15.57 26.24 -54.83
C LYS A 655 -14.72 26.64 -56.06
N ASP A 656 -13.89 25.68 -56.49
CA ASP A 656 -13.16 25.54 -57.76
C ASP A 656 -12.11 26.64 -58.12
N GLY A 657 -10.99 26.36 -58.81
CA GLY A 657 -10.41 25.06 -59.17
C GLY A 657 -9.30 25.10 -60.26
N GLY A 658 -8.06 24.80 -59.88
CA GLY A 658 -7.04 24.14 -60.74
C GLY A 658 -6.05 24.99 -61.57
N LYS A 659 -4.88 24.35 -61.83
CA LYS A 659 -3.92 24.55 -62.95
C LYS A 659 -3.09 25.85 -63.03
N VAL A 660 -1.90 25.89 -63.65
CA VAL A 660 -0.79 24.90 -63.83
C VAL A 660 0.43 25.65 -64.44
N SER A 661 1.67 25.29 -64.07
CA SER A 661 2.93 25.72 -64.75
C SER A 661 3.25 27.24 -64.75
N GLN A 662 4.45 27.77 -65.05
CA GLN A 662 5.83 27.25 -65.27
C GLN A 662 6.84 28.42 -65.21
N VAL A 663 8.14 28.14 -64.99
CA VAL A 663 9.31 28.91 -65.53
C VAL A 663 9.49 30.36 -64.95
N SER A 664 10.68 30.95 -64.72
CA SER A 664 12.08 30.73 -65.16
C SER A 664 13.12 30.98 -64.03
N GLN A 665 14.39 30.62 -64.26
CA GLN A 665 15.56 31.37 -63.74
C GLN A 665 15.95 32.50 -64.74
N PRO A 666 16.79 33.49 -64.36
CA PRO A 666 18.23 33.34 -64.66
C PRO A 666 19.21 33.97 -63.62
N SER A 667 20.50 33.80 -63.87
CA SER A 667 21.65 34.07 -62.99
C SER A 667 22.25 35.48 -63.07
N ALA A 668 22.93 35.94 -62.00
CA ALA A 668 24.21 36.68 -61.98
C ALA A 668 24.57 37.15 -60.53
N SER A 669 25.78 37.60 -60.17
CA SER A 669 27.17 37.07 -60.28
C SER A 669 28.13 38.04 -59.54
N LEU A 670 29.43 37.70 -59.39
CA LEU A 670 30.54 38.53 -58.84
C LEU A 670 30.54 38.74 -57.29
N GLY A 671 31.71 38.70 -56.60
CA GLY A 671 33.03 38.23 -57.05
C GLY A 671 34.21 38.38 -56.07
N ASN A 672 35.11 37.37 -56.11
CA ASN A 672 36.59 37.36 -55.93
C ASN A 672 37.36 37.85 -54.67
N SER A 673 38.55 37.21 -54.51
CA SER A 673 39.81 37.65 -53.87
C SER A 673 39.97 37.51 -52.34
N THR A 674 41.09 37.01 -51.75
CA THR A 674 42.33 36.38 -52.32
C THR A 674 43.07 35.47 -51.30
N SER A 675 43.91 34.54 -51.81
CA SER A 675 44.91 33.66 -51.13
C SER A 675 46.21 34.41 -50.67
N PRO A 676 47.30 33.80 -50.12
CA PRO A 676 47.71 32.36 -49.96
C PRO A 676 48.18 31.88 -48.55
N GLY A 677 48.18 30.58 -48.21
CA GLY A 677 49.30 29.61 -48.35
C GLY A 677 49.67 28.99 -46.96
N ALA A 678 50.64 28.09 -46.70
CA ALA A 678 51.41 27.04 -47.43
C ALA A 678 52.41 26.39 -46.39
N GLU A 679 52.93 25.14 -46.39
CA GLU A 679 52.72 23.90 -47.18
C GLU A 679 53.38 22.64 -46.50
N LEU A 680 53.11 21.42 -47.02
CA LEU A 680 53.85 20.13 -46.90
C LEU A 680 53.96 19.32 -45.56
N ASN A 681 54.31 18.04 -45.72
CA ASN A 681 54.34 16.86 -44.81
C ASN A 681 55.81 16.39 -44.54
N PRO A 682 56.13 15.28 -43.82
CA PRO A 682 55.44 14.49 -42.75
C PRO A 682 56.35 14.12 -41.52
N ALA A 683 55.80 13.57 -40.40
CA ALA A 683 56.53 12.66 -39.47
C ALA A 683 55.63 11.92 -38.44
N LYS A 684 56.11 10.76 -37.93
CA LYS A 684 55.63 9.95 -36.78
C LYS A 684 56.82 9.11 -36.28
N PRO A 685 56.99 8.73 -34.98
CA PRO A 685 56.13 8.90 -33.80
C PRO A 685 56.72 10.00 -32.83
N THR A 686 56.61 10.05 -31.48
CA THR A 686 56.24 9.08 -30.42
C THR A 686 55.85 9.76 -29.09
N ALA A 687 55.16 9.02 -28.22
CA ALA A 687 55.12 9.14 -26.75
C ALA A 687 54.57 10.44 -26.09
N SER A 688 53.29 10.37 -25.72
CA SER A 688 52.75 10.72 -24.39
C SER A 688 53.02 12.10 -23.78
N SER A 689 52.06 13.02 -23.94
CA SER A 689 51.43 13.77 -22.82
C SER A 689 50.20 14.54 -23.31
N THR A 690 49.01 14.15 -22.84
CA THR A 690 47.75 14.79 -23.25
C THR A 690 47.44 16.00 -22.35
N PRO A 691 47.29 17.23 -22.88
CA PRO A 691 46.82 18.38 -22.11
C PRO A 691 45.34 18.23 -21.73
N SER A 692 44.99 18.54 -20.48
CA SER A 692 43.60 18.52 -20.01
C SER A 692 42.80 19.73 -20.51
N THR A 693 41.67 19.48 -21.17
CA THR A 693 40.65 20.49 -21.47
C THR A 693 39.70 20.62 -20.26
N PRO A 694 39.31 21.84 -19.83
CA PRO A 694 38.72 22.04 -18.51
C PRO A 694 37.27 21.54 -18.41
N SER A 695 36.96 20.82 -17.34
CA SER A 695 35.59 20.42 -17.00
C SER A 695 34.78 21.60 -16.46
N THR A 696 33.54 21.74 -16.93
CA THR A 696 32.57 22.66 -16.31
C THR A 696 32.27 22.16 -14.89
N PRO A 697 32.36 23.01 -13.84
CA PRO A 697 32.13 22.55 -12.48
C PRO A 697 30.66 22.18 -12.26
N SER A 698 30.41 20.95 -11.80
CA SER A 698 29.08 20.51 -11.38
C SER A 698 28.52 21.46 -10.31
N LYS A 699 27.31 21.99 -10.54
CA LYS A 699 26.64 22.89 -9.60
C LYS A 699 26.49 22.23 -8.23
N SER A 700 26.71 23.00 -7.16
CA SER A 700 26.56 22.51 -5.79
C SER A 700 25.10 22.19 -5.45
N ILE A 701 24.89 21.32 -4.46
CA ILE A 701 23.53 20.89 -4.04
C ILE A 701 22.64 22.09 -3.66
N PRO A 702 23.06 23.03 -2.79
CA PRO A 702 22.24 24.21 -2.48
C PRO A 702 21.98 25.07 -3.73
N GLN A 703 22.95 25.23 -4.62
CA GLN A 703 22.78 26.05 -5.82
C GLN A 703 21.71 25.46 -6.78
N ARG A 704 21.64 24.14 -6.91
CA ARG A 704 20.55 23.46 -7.64
C ARG A 704 19.18 23.69 -6.96
N ILE A 705 19.12 23.58 -5.64
CA ILE A 705 17.89 23.80 -4.86
C ILE A 705 17.43 25.27 -4.97
N TYR A 706 18.35 26.23 -4.93
CA TYR A 706 18.06 27.65 -5.10
C TYR A 706 17.52 27.99 -6.51
N GLU A 707 18.11 27.42 -7.56
CA GLU A 707 17.64 27.61 -8.93
C GLU A 707 16.20 27.07 -9.09
N ALA A 708 15.91 25.86 -8.61
CA ALA A 708 14.56 25.29 -8.60
C ALA A 708 13.57 26.10 -7.72
N THR A 709 14.04 26.62 -6.57
CA THR A 709 13.26 27.50 -5.68
C THR A 709 12.80 28.76 -6.41
N MET A 710 13.68 29.34 -7.24
CA MET A 710 13.38 30.54 -8.00
C MET A 710 12.52 30.26 -9.24
N GLN A 711 12.64 29.07 -9.86
CA GLN A 711 11.73 28.62 -10.93
C GLN A 711 10.29 28.40 -10.43
N LEU A 712 10.12 27.84 -9.23
CA LEU A 712 8.80 27.56 -8.64
C LEU A 712 8.22 28.73 -7.82
N LYS A 713 8.96 29.84 -7.66
CA LYS A 713 8.52 31.04 -6.93
C LYS A 713 7.26 31.62 -7.57
N GLY A 714 6.18 31.65 -6.79
CA GLY A 714 4.86 32.11 -7.23
C GLY A 714 3.87 30.99 -7.55
N MET A 715 4.31 29.73 -7.66
CA MET A 715 3.41 28.61 -8.01
C MET A 715 2.22 28.50 -7.06
N SER A 716 1.05 28.13 -7.58
CA SER A 716 -0.09 27.80 -6.71
C SER A 716 0.13 26.45 -6.04
N THR A 717 -0.16 26.39 -4.75
CA THR A 717 -0.14 25.16 -3.95
C THR A 717 -1.56 24.62 -3.72
N LYS A 718 -2.59 25.16 -4.38
CA LYS A 718 -4.01 24.74 -4.23
C LYS A 718 -4.25 23.24 -4.47
N MET A 719 -3.45 22.60 -5.32
CA MET A 719 -3.51 21.15 -5.59
C MET A 719 -2.71 20.32 -4.57
N GLY A 720 -2.07 20.97 -3.60
CA GLY A 720 -1.33 20.34 -2.49
C GLY A 720 -2.17 20.20 -1.22
N PRO A 721 -1.61 19.59 -0.16
CA PRO A 721 -2.28 19.25 1.09
C PRO A 721 -3.15 20.37 1.70
N GLY A 722 -4.38 20.00 2.10
CA GLY A 722 -5.38 20.92 2.65
C GLY A 722 -5.80 22.02 1.68
N GLY A 723 -5.77 21.75 0.37
CA GLY A 723 -5.99 22.77 -0.67
C GLY A 723 -4.92 23.85 -0.66
N GLY A 724 -3.65 23.50 -0.41
CA GLY A 724 -2.54 24.44 -0.27
C GLY A 724 -2.39 25.11 1.10
N LYS A 725 -3.33 24.92 2.03
CA LYS A 725 -3.27 25.54 3.36
C LYS A 725 -2.17 24.94 4.25
N VAL A 726 -1.78 23.67 4.03
CA VAL A 726 -0.72 22.98 4.79
C VAL A 726 0.36 22.38 3.89
N ALA A 727 0.55 22.95 2.69
CA ALA A 727 1.43 22.42 1.65
C ALA A 727 2.91 22.88 1.75
N CYS A 728 3.42 23.21 2.94
CA CYS A 728 4.80 23.70 3.13
C CYS A 728 5.86 22.62 2.83
N ALA A 729 5.76 21.43 3.44
CA ALA A 729 6.65 20.31 3.12
C ALA A 729 6.47 19.81 1.66
N TRP A 730 5.22 19.71 1.18
CA TRP A 730 4.91 19.31 -0.20
C TRP A 730 5.62 20.17 -1.25
N VAL A 731 5.60 21.51 -1.09
CA VAL A 731 6.24 22.39 -2.07
C VAL A 731 7.76 22.41 -1.95
N VAL A 732 8.31 22.26 -0.73
CA VAL A 732 9.75 22.05 -0.55
C VAL A 732 10.20 20.74 -1.22
N ASN A 733 9.41 19.66 -1.11
CA ASN A 733 9.70 18.42 -1.82
C ASN A 733 9.56 18.55 -3.35
N LYS A 734 8.59 19.32 -3.86
CA LYS A 734 8.55 19.66 -5.30
C LYS A 734 9.79 20.44 -5.76
N ILE A 735 10.33 21.32 -4.93
CA ILE A 735 11.58 22.04 -5.20
C ILE A 735 12.78 21.09 -5.21
N LEU A 736 12.84 20.12 -4.30
CA LEU A 736 13.91 19.11 -4.30
C LEU A 736 13.84 18.23 -5.57
N VAL A 737 12.66 17.78 -5.97
CA VAL A 737 12.45 17.03 -7.23
C VAL A 737 12.84 17.87 -8.45
N GLN A 738 12.39 19.14 -8.52
CA GLN A 738 12.76 20.08 -9.60
C GLN A 738 14.28 20.37 -9.62
N ALA A 739 14.95 20.32 -8.47
CA ALA A 739 16.40 20.43 -8.35
C ALA A 739 17.15 19.12 -8.66
N GLY A 740 16.44 18.01 -8.92
CA GLY A 740 16.98 16.69 -9.23
C GLY A 740 17.42 15.88 -8.00
N PHE A 741 16.66 15.95 -6.90
CA PHE A 741 16.87 15.16 -5.68
C PHE A 741 15.59 14.41 -5.30
N ALA A 742 15.75 13.20 -4.75
CA ALA A 742 14.62 12.44 -4.22
C ALA A 742 13.95 13.16 -3.03
N PRO A 743 12.61 13.06 -2.87
CA PRO A 743 11.89 13.62 -1.73
C PRO A 743 12.46 13.24 -0.36
N VAL A 744 12.14 14.04 0.64
CA VAL A 744 12.56 13.91 2.04
C VAL A 744 11.31 13.82 2.92
N GLY A 745 11.30 12.85 3.84
CA GLY A 745 10.11 12.45 4.59
C GLY A 745 9.45 11.22 3.97
N VAL A 746 9.20 10.20 4.81
CA VAL A 746 8.34 9.03 4.48
C VAL A 746 6.92 9.52 4.15
N ASN A 747 6.46 10.56 4.85
CA ASN A 747 5.34 11.39 4.42
C ASN A 747 5.90 12.73 3.89
N PRO A 748 6.07 12.90 2.57
CA PRO A 748 6.66 14.12 1.98
C PRO A 748 5.75 15.37 2.12
N ASN A 749 4.54 15.21 2.64
CA ASN A 749 3.60 16.30 2.91
C ASN A 749 3.70 16.85 4.35
N TYR A 750 4.48 16.21 5.23
CA TYR A 750 4.46 16.46 6.67
C TYR A 750 5.83 16.87 7.22
N VAL A 751 5.93 18.05 7.85
CA VAL A 751 7.22 18.63 8.27
C VAL A 751 7.96 17.75 9.28
N PRO A 752 7.35 17.17 10.34
CA PRO A 752 8.06 16.25 11.24
C PRO A 752 8.66 15.03 10.54
N SER A 753 8.03 14.46 9.51
CA SER A 753 8.61 13.37 8.73
C SER A 753 9.82 13.84 7.89
N PHE A 754 9.73 15.06 7.35
CA PHE A 754 10.85 15.74 6.68
C PHE A 754 12.04 15.94 7.64
N VAL A 755 11.79 16.44 8.86
CA VAL A 755 12.81 16.64 9.90
C VAL A 755 13.46 15.31 10.30
N ASP A 756 12.67 14.28 10.57
CA ASP A 756 13.14 12.93 10.91
C ASP A 756 14.08 12.38 9.83
N SER A 757 13.73 12.52 8.55
CA SER A 757 14.56 12.08 7.42
C SER A 757 15.86 12.88 7.28
N LEU A 758 15.83 14.20 7.52
CA LEU A 758 17.06 15.01 7.56
C LEU A 758 17.98 14.55 8.69
N CYS A 759 17.44 14.38 9.90
CA CYS A 759 18.18 13.91 11.07
C CYS A 759 18.75 12.48 10.90
N LYS A 760 18.06 11.61 10.15
CA LYS A 760 18.52 10.26 9.77
C LYS A 760 19.54 10.23 8.63
N GLY A 761 20.06 11.39 8.21
CA GLY A 761 21.23 11.48 7.32
C GLY A 761 20.95 12.06 5.93
N ARG A 762 19.69 12.35 5.55
CA ARG A 762 19.40 13.13 4.32
C ARG A 762 19.74 14.62 4.47
N GLY A 763 20.12 15.08 5.66
CA GLY A 763 20.50 16.47 5.90
C GLY A 763 21.70 16.62 6.83
N GLN A 764 22.62 17.51 6.49
CA GLN A 764 23.64 18.02 7.40
C GLN A 764 23.12 19.28 8.08
N LYS A 765 23.09 19.33 9.42
CA LYS A 765 22.69 20.52 10.17
C LYS A 765 23.78 21.59 10.09
N ILE A 766 23.40 22.82 9.72
CA ILE A 766 24.31 23.96 9.50
C ILE A 766 23.96 25.09 10.46
N SER A 767 24.96 25.84 10.94
CA SER A 767 24.70 27.07 11.71
C SER A 767 24.22 28.20 10.81
N LEU A 768 23.30 29.05 11.28
CA LEU A 768 22.67 30.11 10.47
C LEU A 768 23.69 31.01 9.73
N GLN A 769 24.83 31.31 10.35
CA GLN A 769 25.94 32.09 9.76
C GLN A 769 26.60 31.43 8.52
N ASN A 770 26.56 30.09 8.46
CA ASN A 770 27.10 29.26 7.39
C ASN A 770 26.02 28.78 6.38
N ALA A 771 24.78 29.22 6.57
CA ALA A 771 23.69 28.98 5.63
C ALA A 771 23.91 29.76 4.33
N MET A 772 23.56 29.15 3.20
CA MET A 772 23.68 29.70 1.85
C MET A 772 22.36 29.54 1.07
N PRO A 773 22.19 30.20 -0.10
CA PRO A 773 21.00 30.03 -0.91
C PRO A 773 20.76 28.56 -1.25
N GLY A 774 19.53 28.07 -1.04
CA GLY A 774 19.15 26.69 -1.27
C GLY A 774 19.36 25.73 -0.08
N ASP A 775 19.89 26.19 1.05
CA ASP A 775 19.73 25.44 2.31
C ASP A 775 18.26 25.50 2.78
N ILE A 776 17.84 24.47 3.52
CA ILE A 776 16.48 24.28 4.03
C ILE A 776 16.42 24.80 5.46
N ILE A 777 15.37 25.53 5.83
CA ILE A 777 15.18 26.06 7.19
C ILE A 777 13.81 25.66 7.77
N ILE A 778 13.80 25.25 9.04
CA ILE A 778 12.65 24.71 9.74
C ILE A 778 12.35 25.51 11.01
N ALA A 779 11.08 25.89 11.18
CA ALA A 779 10.55 26.55 12.37
C ALA A 779 10.26 25.51 13.47
N LYS A 780 11.15 25.42 14.45
CA LYS A 780 11.02 24.47 15.57
C LYS A 780 9.76 24.77 16.40
N GLY A 781 8.93 23.76 16.61
CA GLY A 781 7.68 23.87 17.36
C GLY A 781 6.50 24.52 16.62
N GLN A 782 6.62 24.87 15.34
CA GLN A 782 5.51 25.42 14.52
C GLN A 782 5.34 24.75 13.15
N GLU A 783 5.97 23.57 12.96
CA GLU A 783 5.82 22.69 11.79
C GLU A 783 5.86 23.39 10.42
N HIS A 784 6.74 24.38 10.29
CA HIS A 784 6.87 25.19 9.08
C HIS A 784 8.28 25.09 8.51
N ILE A 785 8.39 25.16 7.18
CA ILE A 785 9.61 24.87 6.44
C ILE A 785 9.70 25.77 5.22
N GLY A 786 10.90 26.19 4.84
CA GLY A 786 11.17 27.00 3.65
C GLY A 786 12.61 26.87 3.17
N ILE A 787 12.95 27.60 2.11
CA ILE A 787 14.29 27.61 1.51
C ILE A 787 14.96 28.97 1.71
N CYS A 788 16.23 28.96 2.14
CA CYS A 788 17.08 30.15 2.24
C CYS A 788 17.31 30.77 0.84
N LEU A 789 17.06 32.08 0.70
CA LEU A 789 17.32 32.81 -0.54
C LEU A 789 18.69 33.51 -0.57
N ASN A 790 19.33 33.69 0.58
CA ASN A 790 20.59 34.42 0.71
C ASN A 790 21.55 33.78 1.72
N LYS A 791 22.82 34.21 1.72
CA LYS A 791 23.79 33.82 2.76
C LYS A 791 23.31 34.36 4.11
N GLY A 792 23.37 33.51 5.14
CA GLY A 792 22.82 33.83 6.46
C GLY A 792 21.32 33.56 6.62
N CYS A 793 20.64 33.11 5.55
CA CYS A 793 19.20 32.79 5.55
C CYS A 793 18.29 33.93 6.08
N THR A 794 18.72 35.18 5.97
CA THR A 794 17.93 36.35 6.43
C THR A 794 16.75 36.65 5.51
N GLN A 795 16.67 35.98 4.36
CA GLN A 795 15.48 35.85 3.53
C GLN A 795 15.18 34.37 3.27
N VAL A 796 13.92 33.97 3.48
CA VAL A 796 13.40 32.61 3.32
C VAL A 796 12.19 32.65 2.41
N LEU A 797 12.02 31.68 1.50
CA LEU A 797 10.81 31.51 0.69
C LEU A 797 10.00 30.30 1.16
N SER A 798 8.70 30.49 1.37
CA SER A 798 7.77 29.45 1.84
C SER A 798 6.36 29.54 1.23
N ASN A 799 5.55 28.50 1.48
CA ASN A 799 4.13 28.44 1.17
C ASN A 799 3.32 29.39 2.05
N SER A 800 2.59 30.31 1.43
CA SER A 800 1.61 31.14 2.13
C SER A 800 0.30 30.37 2.33
N SER A 801 0.08 29.82 3.53
CA SER A 801 -1.16 29.09 3.87
C SER A 801 -2.45 29.87 3.60
N LYS A 802 -2.43 31.20 3.78
CA LYS A 802 -3.58 32.08 3.47
C LYS A 802 -3.78 32.30 1.96
N GLN A 803 -2.71 32.28 1.16
CA GLN A 803 -2.74 32.62 -0.27
C GLN A 803 -2.53 31.42 -1.20
N GLN A 804 -2.41 30.20 -0.64
CA GLN A 804 -2.31 28.93 -1.36
C GLN A 804 -1.30 28.99 -2.52
N SER A 805 -0.12 29.57 -2.25
CA SER A 805 0.95 29.79 -3.21
C SER A 805 2.33 29.96 -2.55
N PHE A 806 3.38 29.49 -3.24
CA PHE A 806 4.77 29.51 -2.79
C PHE A 806 5.43 30.86 -3.10
N LYS A 807 5.06 31.88 -2.32
CA LYS A 807 5.51 33.26 -2.53
C LYS A 807 5.71 34.07 -1.25
N TRP A 808 5.58 33.45 -0.07
CA TRP A 808 5.82 34.16 1.18
C TRP A 808 7.32 34.28 1.39
N VAL A 809 7.84 35.51 1.32
CA VAL A 809 9.20 35.82 1.77
C VAL A 809 9.15 36.29 3.22
N SER A 810 9.94 35.66 4.08
CA SER A 810 10.10 36.02 5.50
C SER A 810 11.59 36.14 5.86
N ASN A 811 11.87 36.52 7.11
CA ASN A 811 13.19 36.25 7.71
C ASN A 811 13.30 34.77 8.13
N ALA A 812 14.47 34.39 8.67
CA ALA A 812 14.73 33.05 9.21
C ALA A 812 13.65 32.56 10.19
N GLN A 813 13.15 33.46 11.03
CA GLN A 813 12.21 33.18 12.12
C GLN A 813 10.73 33.10 11.69
N PHE A 814 10.46 33.24 10.38
CA PHE A 814 9.11 33.31 9.80
C PHE A 814 8.24 34.45 10.40
N GLY A 815 8.89 35.58 10.71
CA GLY A 815 8.26 36.77 11.27
C GLY A 815 7.21 37.43 10.35
N GLY A 816 6.31 38.20 10.96
CA GLY A 816 5.14 38.81 10.33
C GLY A 816 3.86 37.98 10.40
N TYR A 817 3.92 36.75 10.93
CA TYR A 817 2.75 35.88 11.11
C TYR A 817 2.69 35.17 12.47
N TYR A 818 3.85 34.88 13.09
CA TYR A 818 3.95 34.04 14.30
C TYR A 818 4.57 34.74 15.52
N ASP A 819 4.54 36.08 15.55
CA ASP A 819 5.22 36.90 16.57
C ASP A 819 4.36 37.17 17.82
N ALA A 820 3.24 36.46 17.97
CA ALA A 820 2.22 36.68 19.01
C ALA A 820 2.50 35.97 20.35
N SER A 821 3.71 35.47 20.60
CA SER A 821 4.11 34.85 21.87
C SER A 821 5.50 35.33 22.30
N PRO A 822 5.62 36.19 23.33
CA PRO A 822 6.89 36.83 23.70
C PRO A 822 7.96 35.91 24.34
N ASN A 823 7.58 34.72 24.83
CA ASN A 823 8.35 33.98 25.83
C ASN A 823 8.90 32.62 25.36
N GLN A 824 9.43 32.53 24.13
CA GLN A 824 10.28 31.40 23.71
C GLN A 824 11.43 31.87 22.82
N PRO A 825 12.70 31.50 23.10
CA PRO A 825 13.79 31.66 22.15
C PRO A 825 13.61 30.63 21.02
N LYS A 826 12.95 31.03 19.93
CA LYS A 826 12.84 30.22 18.72
C LYS A 826 14.26 29.99 18.18
N LEU A 827 14.74 28.76 18.29
CA LEU A 827 15.97 28.29 17.66
C LEU A 827 15.58 27.57 16.37
N GLU A 828 15.69 28.26 15.24
CA GLU A 828 15.44 27.69 13.93
C GLU A 828 16.54 26.70 13.55
N GLU A 829 16.19 25.66 12.79
CA GLU A 829 17.12 24.61 12.43
C GLU A 829 17.35 24.64 10.91
N VAL A 830 18.58 24.96 10.50
CA VAL A 830 19.01 24.98 9.09
C VAL A 830 19.70 23.69 8.74
N TYR A 831 19.33 23.12 7.59
CA TYR A 831 19.87 21.88 7.05
C TYR A 831 20.30 22.08 5.60
N ARG A 832 21.52 21.67 5.28
CA ARG A 832 21.95 21.43 3.90
C ARG A 832 21.55 20.03 3.52
N LEU A 833 20.92 19.84 2.37
CA LEU A 833 20.61 18.50 1.88
C LEU A 833 21.91 17.72 1.67
N ALA A 834 21.99 16.53 2.26
CA ALA A 834 23.01 15.53 1.96
C ALA A 834 22.46 14.58 0.90
N LYS A 835 23.37 14.06 0.04
CA LYS A 835 23.11 13.33 -1.22
C LYS A 835 21.71 12.69 -1.34
#